data_AF-A0AA45HIQ0-F1
#
_entry.id   AF-A0AA45HIQ0-F1
#
_cell.length_a   1.000
_cell.length_b   1.000
_cell.length_c   1.000
_cell.angle_alpha   90.00
_cell.angle_beta   90.00
_cell.angle_gamma   90.00
#
_symmetry.space_group_name_H-M   'P 1'
#
loop_
_entity.id
_entity.type
_entity.pdbx_description
1 polymer ?
#
loop_
_entity_poly.entity_id
_entity_poly.type
_entity_poly.pdbx_seq_one_letter_code
_entity_poly.pdbx_strand_id
1 'polypeptide(L)'
;MINIDYNTFIEYLTGKSSHKRYAFFIGSDLNEKTNEVFMGYIAKFCEKTDSNILVNSYFSKYSEEAFYKYTNVNPVVCSKDSISIFLSFPTDKPTIINLNTDLNSDILSHNWANTLDSILANYTPVLIGVSSEDRALKNYFKEYYETDIYFVGVLDDLAKMLNKEYLKFLKVEDYSIFVKKLCKDILGIDSLSMNSSRVEFYWKNEYEKIEEYNSDFVKANEEISELVDSFFDDEDVKKAFLEESDIRRAALILELSAEKFDNDFEVIFNYARFLHFSLGDLDKAKIYYDKALKIDESSYVYENYALLMYDYGDFDEANKFFNKSVELFDSDEDKNPYLLIRYAIFLREYGDFDKSMDMFLRYKEFGDLNNYFYYEYALLLNDFKEYEKAIDCLKKAIEEDDTNYLYFGEIAKSYALINDFRNAKENYLKAINLSPDNISLLYNYGIFLVNFGFYDESTDYFKRIIDINPNFYMAYNEYALALEKLERYDEAESVYKMAIGKNPDFKNIYNNYGILLEKTGREDEAEKFYKKIISDFPDYPHAYYNYALLCQKRGDLNKAEEFYKKAIENDGSYVMAYMNLALLLTDLNNFEESIYYYEKILEMDDTNIFAFNNLALLYEHLDDSDKALNFYKEGMKKLSFFDNIHVNYLFFLQKFFPKKVDKEFKKFIKKFPDSAKLFYEYAKYLENVGDLDGVEEFYEKALEIEVFPDLIINYAIFLEKSNNFEKAELVYDKGIESFPNNAFIYYNYGVMLDIINDHDRSKKLVKKALRIDNTNPTFNYFYAKILFFQENNYKLAKKYLDKSLKVDPYNYYANVYYAMVLKALKNYNKSKIYFEKAIDIMPDSYYAYYQYALAKWQNNEVIRDIMDLFDKAVDIGYNYYVFYDYLYFLAQNLQFNRFEEIKDEALEIEGDSNPEFFTHLGYLYFYFIRDYDKSKIFYEKAIDMKYSFDFSEYADVLRNLGRFDEADKFYKKAFSAGFLSLNFYINYGVNFLNLKKYDEALEMFFNAADYDKEYEGSDLFVNIAFTYDLMGDYDKANEFYIKAEKVSKDNVYFSGNYAGFLFKRGLNYDKALKLLNSSISNNSFDDIQLLECYIYMLIYTDDFTKALKKLDFFYDKGIRTTTDFSSHLRKAIDMNHDRLDLIKSYLDKLCI
;
A
#
# COMPACT_ATOMS: atom_id res chain seq x y z
N MET A 1 -25.12 -54.86 -19.69
CA MET A 1 -24.66 -54.34 -21.00
C MET A 1 -25.11 -52.89 -21.04
N ILE A 2 -24.22 -51.97 -20.69
CA ILE A 2 -24.52 -50.53 -20.64
C ILE A 2 -23.70 -49.88 -21.75
N ASN A 3 -24.38 -49.27 -22.72
CA ASN A 3 -23.76 -48.40 -23.72
C ASN A 3 -23.72 -46.99 -23.11
N ILE A 4 -22.64 -46.69 -22.40
CA ILE A 4 -22.29 -45.28 -22.16
C ILE A 4 -21.85 -44.74 -23.52
N ASP A 5 -22.36 -43.58 -23.94
CA ASP A 5 -21.84 -42.97 -25.16
C ASP A 5 -20.33 -42.70 -24.97
N TYR A 6 -19.53 -43.30 -25.86
CA TYR A 6 -18.08 -43.14 -25.87
C TYR A 6 -17.69 -41.67 -25.89
N ASN A 7 -18.46 -40.79 -26.55
CA ASN A 7 -18.16 -39.37 -26.59
C ASN A 7 -18.29 -38.69 -25.23
N THR A 8 -19.32 -39.04 -24.46
CA THR A 8 -19.54 -38.48 -23.12
C THR A 8 -18.48 -38.93 -22.12
N PHE A 9 -18.04 -40.20 -22.23
CA PHE A 9 -16.92 -40.69 -21.42
C PHE A 9 -15.60 -39.99 -21.78
N ILE A 10 -15.37 -39.73 -23.08
CA ILE A 10 -14.19 -39.00 -23.54
C ILE A 10 -14.25 -37.52 -23.13
N GLU A 11 -15.40 -36.84 -23.30
CA GLU A 11 -15.60 -35.44 -22.87
C GLU A 11 -15.41 -35.25 -21.37
N TYR A 12 -15.84 -36.22 -20.55
CA TYR A 12 -15.61 -36.20 -19.11
C TYR A 12 -14.12 -36.27 -18.76
N LEU A 13 -13.36 -37.13 -19.46
CA LEU A 13 -11.92 -37.26 -19.25
C LEU A 13 -11.13 -36.06 -19.82
N THR A 14 -11.55 -35.51 -20.96
CA THR A 14 -10.90 -34.33 -21.58
C THR A 14 -11.32 -33.02 -20.92
N GLY A 15 -12.52 -32.92 -20.35
CA GLY A 15 -13.08 -31.69 -19.75
C GLY A 15 -12.45 -31.30 -18.41
N LYS A 16 -11.68 -32.19 -17.78
CA LYS A 16 -10.86 -31.91 -16.58
C LYS A 16 -9.43 -31.43 -16.91
N SER A 17 -9.13 -31.05 -18.16
CA SER A 17 -7.75 -30.78 -18.59
C SER A 17 -7.23 -29.38 -18.25
N SER A 18 -6.48 -29.29 -17.15
CA SER A 18 -5.25 -28.48 -17.10
C SER A 18 -4.00 -29.29 -16.76
N HIS A 19 -4.12 -30.63 -16.64
CA HIS A 19 -3.05 -31.49 -16.12
C HIS A 19 -2.62 -32.55 -17.14
N LYS A 20 -1.33 -32.86 -17.17
CA LYS A 20 -0.64 -33.41 -18.34
C LYS A 20 -0.40 -34.94 -18.34
N ARG A 21 -0.86 -35.75 -17.36
CA ARG A 21 -0.61 -37.22 -17.31
C ARG A 21 -1.75 -37.98 -16.59
N TYR A 22 -2.14 -39.18 -17.04
CA TYR A 22 -3.28 -39.95 -16.48
C TYR A 22 -2.90 -41.39 -16.09
N ALA A 23 -3.25 -41.84 -14.87
CA ALA A 23 -3.10 -43.24 -14.46
C ALA A 23 -4.45 -43.85 -14.09
N PHE A 24 -4.75 -45.03 -14.62
CA PHE A 24 -6.04 -45.71 -14.43
C PHE A 24 -5.82 -47.03 -13.68
N PHE A 25 -6.52 -47.20 -12.56
CA PHE A 25 -6.54 -48.48 -11.85
C PHE A 25 -7.71 -49.32 -12.34
N ILE A 26 -7.40 -50.50 -12.88
CA ILE A 26 -8.41 -51.48 -13.27
C ILE A 26 -8.34 -52.61 -12.25
N GLY A 27 -9.39 -52.74 -11.44
CA GLY A 27 -9.48 -53.79 -10.44
C GLY A 27 -9.43 -55.19 -11.07
N SER A 28 -8.75 -56.11 -10.40
CA SER A 28 -8.51 -57.50 -10.84
C SER A 28 -9.77 -58.35 -11.02
N ASP A 29 -10.91 -57.93 -10.47
CA ASP A 29 -12.05 -58.84 -10.24
C ASP A 29 -13.23 -58.65 -11.21
N LEU A 30 -13.02 -57.90 -12.29
CA LEU A 30 -14.01 -57.75 -13.34
C LEU A 30 -14.06 -59.01 -14.24
N ASN A 31 -15.26 -59.48 -14.58
CA ASN A 31 -15.43 -60.63 -15.48
C ASN A 31 -14.91 -60.31 -16.91
N GLU A 32 -14.51 -61.34 -17.67
CA GLU A 32 -13.85 -61.20 -18.98
C GLU A 32 -14.59 -60.28 -19.97
N LYS A 33 -15.93 -60.36 -20.03
CA LYS A 33 -16.75 -59.52 -20.91
C LYS A 33 -16.75 -58.05 -20.52
N THR A 34 -16.68 -57.74 -19.23
CA THR A 34 -16.67 -56.35 -18.74
C THR A 34 -15.29 -55.72 -18.97
N ASN A 35 -14.23 -56.51 -18.81
CA ASN A 35 -12.87 -56.10 -19.15
C ASN A 35 -12.71 -55.81 -20.64
N GLU A 36 -13.25 -56.65 -21.52
CA GLU A 36 -13.18 -56.45 -22.97
C GLU A 36 -13.88 -55.15 -23.41
N VAL A 37 -15.05 -54.86 -22.86
CA VAL A 37 -15.82 -53.65 -23.16
C VAL A 37 -15.09 -52.41 -22.64
N PHE A 38 -14.56 -52.45 -21.41
CA PHE A 38 -13.80 -51.35 -20.83
C PHE A 38 -12.52 -51.04 -21.64
N MET A 39 -11.78 -52.08 -22.03
CA MET A 39 -10.62 -51.94 -22.91
C MET A 39 -11.00 -51.35 -24.29
N GLY A 40 -12.23 -51.58 -24.76
CA GLY A 40 -12.77 -50.91 -25.95
C GLY A 40 -12.95 -49.40 -25.81
N TYR A 41 -13.33 -48.90 -24.62
CA TYR A 41 -13.39 -47.45 -24.31
C TYR A 41 -11.99 -46.82 -24.28
N ILE A 42 -11.03 -47.51 -23.66
CA ILE A 42 -9.64 -47.07 -23.64
C ILE A 42 -9.05 -47.02 -25.06
N ALA A 43 -9.33 -48.04 -25.88
CA ALA A 43 -8.84 -48.08 -27.26
C ALA A 43 -9.33 -46.89 -28.10
N LYS A 44 -10.63 -46.56 -28.02
CA LYS A 44 -11.22 -45.40 -28.72
C LYS A 44 -10.75 -44.06 -28.16
N PHE A 45 -10.44 -43.98 -26.87
CA PHE A 45 -9.83 -42.78 -26.29
C PHE A 45 -8.44 -42.55 -26.90
N CYS A 46 -7.58 -43.58 -26.93
CA CYS A 46 -6.27 -43.49 -27.58
C CYS A 46 -6.36 -43.05 -29.05
N GLU A 47 -7.33 -43.55 -29.80
CA GLU A 47 -7.57 -43.15 -31.19
C GLU A 47 -7.93 -41.66 -31.33
N LYS A 48 -8.62 -41.07 -30.34
CA LYS A 48 -9.13 -39.68 -30.42
C LYS A 48 -8.23 -38.61 -29.83
N THR A 49 -7.32 -38.94 -28.90
CA THR A 49 -6.56 -37.94 -28.13
C THR A 49 -5.06 -37.89 -28.44
N ASP A 50 -4.62 -38.42 -29.59
CA ASP A 50 -3.20 -38.59 -29.98
C ASP A 50 -2.34 -39.31 -28.92
N SER A 51 -2.98 -40.06 -28.01
CA SER A 51 -2.33 -40.76 -26.90
C SER A 51 -1.87 -42.15 -27.35
N ASN A 52 -0.57 -42.27 -27.64
CA ASN A 52 -0.06 -43.44 -28.37
C ASN A 52 0.59 -44.52 -27.48
N ILE A 53 0.58 -44.40 -26.15
CA ILE A 53 1.19 -45.42 -25.26
C ILE A 53 0.23 -45.88 -24.16
N LEU A 54 0.03 -47.21 -24.08
CA LEU A 54 -0.63 -47.92 -22.99
C LEU A 54 0.37 -48.83 -22.28
N VAL A 55 0.60 -48.61 -20.99
CA VAL A 55 1.40 -49.49 -20.13
C VAL A 55 0.45 -50.41 -19.37
N ASN A 56 0.60 -51.72 -19.50
CA ASN A 56 -0.27 -52.71 -18.86
C ASN A 56 0.55 -53.79 -18.15
N SER A 57 0.17 -54.16 -16.92
CA SER A 57 0.84 -55.23 -16.15
C SER A 57 0.06 -56.54 -16.04
N TYR A 58 -1.21 -56.60 -16.48
CA TYR A 58 -2.09 -57.74 -16.20
C TYR A 58 -2.92 -58.25 -17.40
N PHE A 59 -3.47 -57.37 -18.25
CA PHE A 59 -4.52 -57.74 -19.24
C PHE A 59 -4.05 -57.78 -20.70
N SER A 60 -2.80 -58.19 -20.94
CA SER A 60 -2.13 -58.05 -22.24
C SER A 60 -2.92 -58.59 -23.44
N LYS A 61 -3.55 -59.76 -23.29
CA LYS A 61 -4.31 -60.42 -24.35
C LYS A 61 -5.64 -59.70 -24.70
N TYR A 62 -6.36 -59.19 -23.70
CA TYR A 62 -7.62 -58.46 -23.90
C TYR A 62 -7.41 -57.05 -24.47
N SER A 63 -6.24 -56.46 -24.20
CA SER A 63 -5.89 -55.13 -24.68
C SER A 63 -5.72 -55.13 -26.20
N GLU A 64 -4.98 -56.09 -26.74
CA GLU A 64 -4.73 -56.21 -28.17
C GLU A 64 -6.01 -56.55 -28.95
N GLU A 65 -6.79 -57.52 -28.45
CA GLU A 65 -8.08 -57.89 -29.05
C GLU A 65 -9.09 -56.73 -29.04
N ALA A 66 -9.13 -55.91 -27.98
CA ALA A 66 -10.01 -54.76 -27.92
C ALA A 66 -9.60 -53.63 -28.88
N PHE A 67 -8.31 -53.30 -29.00
CA PHE A 67 -7.85 -52.32 -30.00
C PHE A 67 -8.20 -52.78 -31.42
N TYR A 68 -7.96 -54.06 -31.74
CA TYR A 68 -8.35 -54.60 -33.04
C TYR A 68 -9.86 -54.52 -33.27
N LYS A 69 -10.67 -54.91 -32.27
CA LYS A 69 -12.12 -55.03 -32.39
C LYS A 69 -12.86 -53.69 -32.41
N TYR A 70 -12.41 -52.69 -31.64
CA TYR A 70 -13.18 -51.46 -31.41
C TYR A 70 -12.66 -50.24 -32.17
N THR A 71 -11.41 -50.22 -32.64
CA THR A 71 -10.85 -49.13 -33.44
C THR A 71 -10.36 -49.56 -34.83
N ASN A 72 -10.29 -50.87 -35.11
CA ASN A 72 -9.69 -51.44 -36.34
C ASN A 72 -8.20 -51.04 -36.55
N VAL A 73 -7.51 -50.59 -35.50
CA VAL A 73 -6.08 -50.25 -35.54
C VAL A 73 -5.28 -51.33 -34.83
N ASN A 74 -4.28 -51.91 -35.51
CA ASN A 74 -3.37 -52.87 -34.90
C ASN A 74 -2.33 -52.14 -34.02
N PRO A 75 -2.34 -52.37 -32.70
CA PRO A 75 -1.34 -51.77 -31.82
C PRO A 75 0.02 -52.49 -31.96
N VAL A 76 1.11 -51.80 -31.66
CA VAL A 76 2.43 -52.41 -31.52
C VAL A 76 2.58 -52.93 -30.10
N VAL A 77 2.84 -54.22 -29.90
CA VAL A 77 3.01 -54.78 -28.54
C VAL A 77 4.50 -55.00 -28.24
N CYS A 78 4.99 -54.37 -27.18
CA CYS A 78 6.38 -54.48 -26.72
C CYS A 78 6.44 -55.24 -25.38
N SER A 79 7.35 -56.21 -25.30
CA SER A 79 7.63 -57.01 -24.08
C SER A 79 9.12 -56.97 -23.74
N LYS A 80 9.47 -57.45 -22.52
CA LYS A 80 10.77 -57.28 -21.83
C LYS A 80 12.03 -57.46 -22.71
N ASP A 81 12.00 -58.32 -23.73
CA ASP A 81 13.18 -58.64 -24.55
C ASP A 81 13.48 -57.65 -25.69
N SER A 82 12.62 -56.66 -25.96
CA SER A 82 12.69 -55.81 -27.17
C SER A 82 12.69 -54.29 -26.92
N ILE A 83 12.81 -53.87 -25.67
CA ILE A 83 12.52 -52.49 -25.22
C ILE A 83 13.61 -51.47 -25.56
N SER A 84 14.87 -51.90 -25.72
CA SER A 84 15.98 -50.94 -25.88
C SER A 84 16.10 -50.30 -27.27
N ILE A 85 15.37 -50.78 -28.29
CA ILE A 85 15.51 -50.29 -29.67
C ILE A 85 14.30 -49.44 -30.13
N PHE A 86 13.12 -49.59 -29.53
CA PHE A 86 11.88 -49.00 -30.07
C PHE A 86 11.43 -47.67 -29.43
N LEU A 87 11.93 -47.27 -28.27
CA LEU A 87 11.41 -46.10 -27.54
C LEU A 87 12.05 -44.75 -27.91
N SER A 88 12.97 -44.73 -28.88
CA SER A 88 13.69 -43.51 -29.29
C SER A 88 12.95 -42.64 -30.34
N PHE A 89 11.81 -43.08 -30.88
CA PHE A 89 11.03 -42.30 -31.84
C PHE A 89 9.52 -42.44 -31.60
N PRO A 90 8.75 -41.34 -31.62
CA PRO A 90 7.29 -41.39 -31.47
C PRO A 90 6.64 -42.16 -32.63
N THR A 91 5.72 -43.06 -32.30
CA THR A 91 4.99 -43.87 -33.28
C THR A 91 3.59 -43.32 -33.51
N ASP A 92 3.14 -43.26 -34.77
CA ASP A 92 1.77 -42.84 -35.14
C ASP A 92 0.72 -43.94 -34.87
N LYS A 93 1.12 -45.07 -34.29
CA LYS A 93 0.24 -46.18 -33.92
C LYS A 93 0.24 -46.37 -32.40
N PRO A 94 -0.89 -46.79 -31.79
CA PRO A 94 -0.94 -47.13 -30.39
C PRO A 94 0.05 -48.25 -30.05
N THR A 95 0.87 -48.04 -29.03
CA THR A 95 1.86 -49.01 -28.56
C THR A 95 1.48 -49.50 -27.17
N ILE A 96 1.39 -50.82 -27.01
CA ILE A 96 1.08 -51.50 -25.75
C ILE A 96 2.38 -52.03 -25.16
N ILE A 97 2.77 -51.52 -24.01
CA ILE A 97 3.94 -51.97 -23.25
C ILE A 97 3.43 -52.93 -22.18
N ASN A 98 3.77 -54.20 -22.36
CA ASN A 98 3.33 -55.25 -21.46
C ASN A 98 4.44 -55.62 -20.48
N LEU A 99 4.22 -55.34 -19.20
CA LEU A 99 5.22 -55.50 -18.15
C LEU A 99 5.42 -56.95 -17.69
N ASN A 100 4.60 -57.92 -18.16
CA ASN A 100 4.62 -59.35 -17.87
C ASN A 100 5.41 -59.77 -16.62
N THR A 101 4.66 -59.92 -15.52
CA THR A 101 5.00 -60.61 -14.26
C THR A 101 6.19 -60.05 -13.47
N ASP A 102 5.88 -59.10 -12.57
CA ASP A 102 6.50 -58.98 -11.23
C ASP A 102 5.36 -58.87 -10.19
N LEU A 103 4.43 -59.83 -10.21
CA LEU A 103 3.13 -59.76 -9.51
C LEU A 103 3.21 -59.80 -7.96
N ASN A 104 4.38 -59.71 -7.34
CA ASN A 104 4.51 -59.92 -5.89
C ASN A 104 5.71 -59.22 -5.22
N SER A 105 6.37 -58.25 -5.87
CA SER A 105 7.36 -57.41 -5.18
C SER A 105 6.76 -56.05 -4.80
N ASP A 106 7.24 -55.45 -3.71
CA ASP A 106 6.88 -54.08 -3.32
C ASP A 106 7.74 -53.02 -4.02
N ILE A 107 8.81 -53.45 -4.73
CA ILE A 107 9.80 -52.58 -5.38
C ILE A 107 9.89 -52.97 -6.86
N LEU A 108 9.75 -51.98 -7.74
CA LEU A 108 9.89 -52.15 -9.18
C LEU A 108 11.36 -52.36 -9.56
N SER A 109 11.64 -53.31 -10.47
CA SER A 109 13.04 -53.53 -10.90
C SER A 109 13.64 -52.25 -11.51
N HIS A 110 14.91 -51.99 -11.23
CA HIS A 110 15.58 -50.73 -11.61
C HIS A 110 15.56 -50.46 -13.13
N ASN A 111 15.60 -51.54 -13.94
CA ASN A 111 15.50 -51.42 -15.40
C ASN A 111 14.10 -50.96 -15.86
N TRP A 112 13.03 -51.40 -15.19
CA TRP A 112 11.67 -50.98 -15.48
C TRP A 112 11.38 -49.56 -15.02
N ALA A 113 11.89 -49.16 -13.85
CA ALA A 113 11.79 -47.80 -13.35
C ALA A 113 12.41 -46.79 -14.35
N ASN A 114 13.67 -47.00 -14.74
CA ASN A 114 14.34 -46.11 -15.71
C ASN A 114 13.64 -46.05 -17.08
N THR A 115 13.05 -47.16 -17.52
CA THR A 115 12.31 -47.22 -18.79
C THR A 115 11.00 -46.43 -18.69
N LEU A 116 10.26 -46.58 -17.60
CA LEU A 116 9.02 -45.84 -17.35
C LEU A 116 9.27 -44.35 -17.17
N ASP A 117 10.34 -43.96 -16.47
CA ASP A 117 10.75 -42.55 -16.37
C ASP A 117 10.98 -41.94 -17.75
N SER A 118 11.67 -42.67 -18.64
CA SER A 118 11.91 -42.21 -20.01
C SER A 118 10.61 -42.08 -20.83
N ILE A 119 9.66 -43.00 -20.66
CA ILE A 119 8.36 -42.96 -21.36
C ILE A 119 7.50 -41.79 -20.85
N LEU A 120 7.41 -41.60 -19.54
CA LEU A 120 6.62 -40.52 -18.92
C LEU A 120 7.22 -39.13 -19.18
N ALA A 121 8.52 -39.06 -19.41
CA ALA A 121 9.20 -37.84 -19.83
C ALA A 121 8.92 -37.46 -21.29
N ASN A 122 8.77 -38.44 -22.19
CA ASN A 122 8.75 -38.20 -23.63
C ASN A 122 7.36 -38.32 -24.28
N TYR A 123 6.38 -38.93 -23.61
CA TYR A 123 5.04 -39.16 -24.16
C TYR A 123 3.95 -38.54 -23.28
N THR A 124 2.91 -37.97 -23.89
CA THR A 124 1.77 -37.35 -23.21
C THR A 124 0.56 -37.29 -24.16
N PRO A 125 -0.62 -37.82 -23.78
CA PRO A 125 -0.90 -38.59 -22.56
C PRO A 125 -0.21 -39.96 -22.56
N VAL A 126 0.09 -40.50 -21.38
CA VAL A 126 0.46 -41.92 -21.19
C VAL A 126 -0.64 -42.56 -20.36
N LEU A 127 -1.17 -43.69 -20.82
CA LEU A 127 -2.19 -44.45 -20.08
C LEU A 127 -1.53 -45.61 -19.36
N ILE A 128 -1.87 -45.76 -18.09
CA ILE A 128 -1.28 -46.79 -17.23
C ILE A 128 -2.43 -47.62 -16.68
N GLY A 129 -2.46 -48.91 -17.01
CA GLY A 129 -3.39 -49.90 -16.49
C GLY A 129 -2.69 -50.80 -15.48
N VAL A 130 -2.97 -50.59 -14.19
CA VAL A 130 -2.34 -51.33 -13.10
C VAL A 130 -3.38 -52.17 -12.37
N SER A 131 -3.07 -53.44 -12.13
CA SER A 131 -3.92 -54.34 -11.32
C SER A 131 -3.95 -53.89 -9.86
N SER A 132 -5.06 -54.18 -9.17
CA SER A 132 -5.19 -53.97 -7.73
C SER A 132 -4.10 -54.68 -6.91
N GLU A 133 -3.56 -55.78 -7.44
CA GLU A 133 -2.58 -56.64 -6.75
C GLU A 133 -1.12 -56.21 -6.96
N ASP A 134 -0.84 -55.30 -7.90
CA ASP A 134 0.53 -54.98 -8.34
C ASP A 134 1.16 -53.85 -7.52
N ARG A 135 1.69 -54.21 -6.34
CA ARG A 135 2.17 -53.25 -5.31
C ARG A 135 3.41 -52.47 -5.73
N ALA A 136 4.37 -53.08 -6.40
CA ALA A 136 5.58 -52.41 -6.88
C ALA A 136 5.28 -51.21 -7.80
N LEU A 137 4.38 -51.40 -8.77
CA LEU A 137 4.02 -50.32 -9.72
C LEU A 137 3.25 -49.20 -9.00
N LYS A 138 2.32 -49.58 -8.12
CA LYS A 138 1.55 -48.64 -7.29
C LYS A 138 2.45 -47.77 -6.43
N ASN A 139 3.41 -48.39 -5.75
CA ASN A 139 4.35 -47.67 -4.89
C ASN A 139 5.26 -46.75 -5.71
N TYR A 140 5.76 -47.21 -6.85
CA TYR A 140 6.59 -46.39 -7.75
C TYR A 140 5.87 -45.10 -8.19
N PHE A 141 4.61 -45.19 -8.63
CA PHE A 141 3.84 -43.99 -9.01
C PHE A 141 3.43 -43.11 -7.82
N LYS A 142 3.27 -43.70 -6.64
CA LYS A 142 2.92 -42.98 -5.41
C LYS A 142 4.11 -42.22 -4.81
N GLU A 143 5.33 -42.76 -4.87
CA GLU A 143 6.54 -42.11 -4.33
C GLU A 143 7.09 -40.99 -5.21
N TYR A 144 6.99 -41.08 -6.54
CA TYR A 144 7.72 -40.17 -7.45
C TYR A 144 6.89 -39.01 -8.02
N TYR A 145 5.56 -39.05 -7.99
CA TYR A 145 4.72 -38.01 -8.61
C TYR A 145 3.44 -37.75 -7.79
N GLU A 146 3.57 -37.20 -6.57
CA GLU A 146 2.43 -36.84 -5.71
C GLU A 146 1.56 -35.68 -6.25
N THR A 147 1.96 -34.99 -7.32
CA THR A 147 1.27 -33.76 -7.77
C THR A 147 0.77 -33.74 -9.21
N ASP A 148 1.09 -34.72 -10.05
CA ASP A 148 0.80 -34.64 -11.50
C ASP A 148 0.09 -35.87 -12.11
N ILE A 149 -0.38 -36.82 -11.29
CA ILE A 149 -1.09 -38.02 -11.76
C ILE A 149 -2.51 -38.04 -11.22
N TYR A 150 -3.50 -37.90 -12.11
CA TYR A 150 -4.91 -38.05 -11.73
C TYR A 150 -5.27 -39.54 -11.66
N PHE A 151 -5.60 -40.01 -10.46
CA PHE A 151 -6.03 -41.38 -10.22
C PHE A 151 -7.54 -41.51 -10.42
N VAL A 152 -7.96 -42.16 -11.52
CA VAL A 152 -9.38 -42.41 -11.76
C VAL A 152 -9.75 -43.78 -11.19
N GLY A 153 -10.45 -43.77 -10.04
CA GLY A 153 -11.17 -44.93 -9.53
C GLY A 153 -12.45 -45.12 -10.35
N VAL A 154 -12.34 -45.84 -11.47
CA VAL A 154 -13.38 -45.89 -12.52
C VAL A 154 -14.76 -46.29 -11.98
N LEU A 155 -14.86 -47.11 -10.93
CA LEU A 155 -16.15 -47.59 -10.41
C LEU A 155 -16.96 -46.52 -9.67
N ASP A 156 -16.33 -45.66 -8.85
CA ASP A 156 -17.04 -44.62 -8.10
C ASP A 156 -17.57 -43.51 -9.02
N ASP A 157 -16.80 -43.17 -10.05
CA ASP A 157 -17.20 -42.12 -10.99
C ASP A 157 -18.15 -42.65 -12.07
N LEU A 158 -18.08 -43.93 -12.48
CA LEU A 158 -19.15 -44.56 -13.26
C LEU A 158 -20.46 -44.61 -12.46
N ALA A 159 -20.39 -44.92 -11.16
CA ALA A 159 -21.57 -44.94 -10.29
C ALA A 159 -22.21 -43.55 -10.15
N LYS A 160 -21.39 -42.49 -10.08
CA LYS A 160 -21.87 -41.10 -10.09
C LYS A 160 -22.43 -40.65 -11.44
N MET A 161 -21.84 -41.08 -12.57
CA MET A 161 -22.37 -40.81 -13.90
C MET A 161 -23.70 -41.54 -14.14
N LEU A 162 -23.79 -42.81 -13.73
CA LEU A 162 -25.04 -43.58 -13.76
C LEU A 162 -26.10 -42.94 -12.86
N ASN A 163 -25.72 -42.39 -11.70
CA ASN A 163 -26.64 -41.71 -10.79
C ASN A 163 -27.42 -40.57 -11.44
N LYS A 164 -26.86 -39.83 -12.42
CA LYS A 164 -27.58 -38.70 -13.03
C LYS A 164 -28.65 -39.10 -14.06
N GLU A 165 -28.45 -40.19 -14.80
CA GLU A 165 -29.43 -40.64 -15.81
C GLU A 165 -30.36 -41.74 -15.30
N TYR A 166 -29.90 -42.62 -14.41
CA TYR A 166 -30.68 -43.77 -13.95
C TYR A 166 -31.71 -43.43 -12.84
N LEU A 167 -31.56 -42.28 -12.15
CA LEU A 167 -32.52 -41.81 -11.14
C LEU A 167 -33.89 -41.41 -11.74
N LYS A 168 -34.04 -41.34 -13.07
CA LYS A 168 -35.34 -41.11 -13.70
C LYS A 168 -36.22 -42.35 -13.82
N PHE A 169 -35.73 -43.57 -13.55
CA PHE A 169 -36.43 -44.79 -13.95
C PHE A 169 -36.58 -45.93 -12.93
N LEU A 170 -36.10 -45.82 -11.69
CA LEU A 170 -36.29 -46.89 -10.70
C LEU A 170 -37.02 -46.42 -9.45
N LYS A 171 -38.24 -46.93 -9.31
CA LYS A 171 -39.03 -47.07 -8.08
C LYS A 171 -38.58 -48.34 -7.33
N VAL A 172 -38.52 -48.25 -6.00
CA VAL A 172 -38.59 -49.32 -4.98
C VAL A 172 -37.29 -50.04 -4.55
N GLU A 173 -37.08 -50.00 -3.22
CA GLU A 173 -36.43 -50.88 -2.23
C GLU A 173 -35.05 -51.52 -2.55
N ASP A 174 -34.17 -51.57 -1.53
CA ASP A 174 -32.94 -52.38 -1.45
C ASP A 174 -31.59 -51.89 -2.02
N TYR A 175 -31.38 -50.57 -2.07
CA TYR A 175 -30.05 -50.00 -2.36
C TYR A 175 -28.99 -50.38 -1.30
N SER A 176 -29.34 -50.46 0.00
CA SER A 176 -28.35 -50.73 1.05
C SER A 176 -27.90 -52.20 1.10
N ILE A 177 -28.78 -53.15 0.75
CA ILE A 177 -28.46 -54.59 0.77
C ILE A 177 -27.56 -54.91 -0.42
N PHE A 178 -27.80 -54.30 -1.58
CA PHE A 178 -26.96 -54.43 -2.76
C PHE A 178 -25.53 -53.92 -2.50
N VAL A 179 -25.38 -52.73 -1.90
CA VAL A 179 -24.06 -52.15 -1.59
C VAL A 179 -23.33 -52.92 -0.49
N LYS A 180 -24.02 -53.37 0.57
CA LYS A 180 -23.41 -54.18 1.65
C LYS A 180 -22.92 -55.53 1.15
N LYS A 181 -23.66 -56.19 0.25
CA LYS A 181 -23.27 -57.48 -0.33
C LYS A 181 -22.10 -57.32 -1.31
N LEU A 182 -22.09 -56.23 -2.08
CA LEU A 182 -21.02 -55.87 -3.00
C LEU A 182 -19.70 -55.58 -2.27
N CYS A 183 -19.73 -54.84 -1.16
CA CYS A 183 -18.53 -54.54 -0.36
C CYS A 183 -17.95 -55.77 0.35
N LYS A 184 -18.81 -56.70 0.79
CA LYS A 184 -18.38 -57.94 1.46
C LYS A 184 -17.75 -58.94 0.50
N ASP A 185 -18.33 -59.11 -0.69
CA ASP A 185 -17.89 -60.11 -1.66
C ASP A 185 -16.69 -59.64 -2.52
N ILE A 186 -16.44 -58.32 -2.63
CA ILE A 186 -15.38 -57.74 -3.49
C ILE A 186 -14.16 -57.24 -2.69
N LEU A 187 -14.34 -56.69 -1.49
CA LEU A 187 -13.24 -56.04 -0.75
C LEU A 187 -12.76 -56.85 0.46
N GLY A 188 -13.48 -57.89 0.87
CA GLY A 188 -13.12 -58.71 2.04
C GLY A 188 -13.12 -57.93 3.36
N ILE A 189 -13.80 -56.78 3.42
CA ILE A 189 -13.86 -55.90 4.59
C ILE A 189 -15.17 -56.16 5.34
N ASP A 190 -15.08 -56.78 6.52
CA ASP A 190 -16.24 -57.08 7.37
C ASP A 190 -16.80 -55.85 8.12
N SER A 191 -16.13 -54.70 8.09
CA SER A 191 -16.67 -53.46 8.66
C SER A 191 -16.06 -52.20 8.04
N LEU A 192 -16.92 -51.32 7.52
CA LEU A 192 -16.56 -49.98 7.06
C LEU A 192 -16.91 -49.00 8.18
N SER A 193 -15.90 -48.36 8.76
CA SER A 193 -16.07 -47.13 9.54
C SER A 193 -16.25 -45.95 8.58
N MET A 194 -17.41 -45.88 7.94
CA MET A 194 -17.93 -44.62 7.40
C MET A 194 -18.97 -44.11 8.38
N ASN A 195 -18.80 -42.86 8.80
CA ASN A 195 -19.71 -42.17 9.73
C ASN A 195 -21.12 -42.19 9.14
N SER A 196 -21.96 -43.03 9.73
CA SER A 196 -23.31 -43.35 9.32
C SER A 196 -24.29 -42.20 9.58
N SER A 197 -23.87 -41.11 10.22
CA SER A 197 -24.78 -40.06 10.72
C SER A 197 -25.43 -39.18 9.66
N ARG A 198 -24.88 -39.05 8.44
CA ARG A 198 -25.52 -38.19 7.40
C ARG A 198 -26.57 -38.89 6.55
N VAL A 199 -26.48 -40.22 6.43
CA VAL A 199 -27.60 -41.01 5.94
C VAL A 199 -28.52 -41.30 7.13
N GLU A 200 -28.02 -41.68 8.31
CA GLU A 200 -28.84 -41.92 9.50
C GLU A 200 -29.51 -40.69 10.11
N PHE A 201 -29.21 -39.43 9.79
CA PHE A 201 -29.93 -38.28 10.39
C PHE A 201 -31.10 -37.80 9.51
N TYR A 202 -30.89 -37.73 8.19
CA TYR A 202 -31.99 -37.60 7.23
C TYR A 202 -32.86 -38.88 7.18
N TRP A 203 -32.25 -40.04 7.44
CA TRP A 203 -32.96 -41.31 7.57
C TRP A 203 -33.50 -41.49 9.00
N LYS A 204 -32.90 -41.11 10.14
CA LYS A 204 -33.54 -41.34 11.47
C LYS A 204 -34.75 -40.45 11.72
N ASN A 205 -34.69 -39.17 11.38
CA ASN A 205 -35.81 -38.26 11.68
C ASN A 205 -37.02 -38.48 10.76
N GLU A 206 -36.83 -39.08 9.59
CA GLU A 206 -37.93 -39.53 8.73
C GLU A 206 -38.23 -41.03 8.85
N TYR A 207 -37.27 -41.89 9.18
CA TYR A 207 -37.45 -43.36 9.23
C TYR A 207 -37.96 -43.87 10.57
N GLU A 208 -37.76 -43.16 11.68
CA GLU A 208 -38.52 -43.45 12.91
C GLU A 208 -39.99 -43.04 12.77
N LYS A 209 -40.33 -42.18 11.79
CA LYS A 209 -41.70 -41.98 11.33
C LYS A 209 -42.13 -42.98 10.26
N ILE A 210 -41.22 -43.49 9.43
CA ILE A 210 -41.56 -44.45 8.35
C ILE A 210 -41.63 -45.91 8.84
N GLU A 211 -41.00 -46.33 9.95
CA GLU A 211 -41.13 -47.70 10.46
C GLU A 211 -42.45 -47.97 11.22
N GLU A 212 -42.98 -46.96 11.91
CA GLU A 212 -44.35 -47.02 12.47
C GLU A 212 -45.38 -46.94 11.33
N TYR A 213 -45.12 -46.07 10.34
CA TYR A 213 -45.92 -46.02 9.12
C TYR A 213 -45.83 -47.29 8.26
N ASN A 214 -44.72 -48.02 8.14
CA ASN A 214 -44.65 -49.16 7.23
C ASN A 214 -45.41 -50.40 7.73
N SER A 215 -45.57 -50.56 9.05
CA SER A 215 -46.42 -51.64 9.59
C SER A 215 -47.91 -51.29 9.50
N ASP A 216 -48.24 -50.00 9.67
CA ASP A 216 -49.59 -49.47 9.49
C ASP A 216 -49.95 -49.22 8.02
N PHE A 217 -48.99 -49.09 7.10
CA PHE A 217 -49.19 -48.91 5.66
C PHE A 217 -49.45 -50.24 4.95
N VAL A 218 -48.90 -51.35 5.46
CA VAL A 218 -49.26 -52.70 5.01
C VAL A 218 -50.65 -53.10 5.51
N LYS A 219 -50.97 -52.79 6.78
CA LYS A 219 -52.32 -52.94 7.33
C LYS A 219 -53.34 -52.02 6.67
N ALA A 220 -53.00 -50.76 6.45
CA ALA A 220 -53.83 -49.80 5.74
C ALA A 220 -53.99 -50.19 4.28
N ASN A 221 -53.00 -50.79 3.60
CA ASN A 221 -53.20 -51.31 2.23
C ASN A 221 -54.13 -52.53 2.19
N GLU A 222 -54.11 -53.40 3.20
CA GLU A 222 -55.09 -54.50 3.33
C GLU A 222 -56.49 -53.97 3.64
N GLU A 223 -56.62 -53.01 4.57
CA GLU A 223 -57.89 -52.36 4.93
C GLU A 223 -58.43 -51.42 3.82
N ILE A 224 -57.57 -50.73 3.06
CA ILE A 224 -57.91 -49.92 1.88
C ILE A 224 -58.33 -50.82 0.73
N SER A 225 -57.72 -52.00 0.54
CA SER A 225 -58.17 -52.96 -0.46
C SER A 225 -59.56 -53.53 -0.12
N GLU A 226 -59.85 -53.79 1.17
CA GLU A 226 -61.19 -54.17 1.64
C GLU A 226 -62.20 -53.00 1.55
N LEU A 227 -61.77 -51.76 1.79
CA LEU A 227 -62.61 -50.56 1.63
C LEU A 227 -62.93 -50.30 0.15
N VAL A 228 -61.96 -50.39 -0.75
CA VAL A 228 -62.12 -50.20 -2.20
C VAL A 228 -63.11 -51.23 -2.78
N ASP A 229 -63.10 -52.45 -2.27
CA ASP A 229 -64.09 -53.47 -2.61
C ASP A 229 -65.51 -53.16 -2.08
N SER A 230 -65.65 -52.30 -1.07
CA SER A 230 -66.93 -51.83 -0.52
C SER A 230 -67.48 -50.55 -1.18
N PHE A 231 -66.64 -49.77 -1.88
CA PHE A 231 -66.97 -48.44 -2.40
C PHE A 231 -67.20 -48.38 -3.92
N PHE A 232 -66.63 -49.31 -4.70
CA PHE A 232 -66.69 -49.28 -6.16
C PHE A 232 -67.19 -50.61 -6.74
N ASP A 233 -68.29 -50.59 -7.49
CA ASP A 233 -68.84 -51.77 -8.20
C ASP A 233 -68.30 -51.92 -9.64
N ASP A 234 -67.58 -50.92 -10.15
CA ASP A 234 -67.12 -50.84 -11.54
C ASP A 234 -65.65 -51.27 -11.67
N GLU A 235 -65.40 -52.37 -12.41
CA GLU A 235 -64.07 -52.93 -12.61
C GLU A 235 -63.10 -51.98 -13.34
N ASP A 236 -63.59 -51.10 -14.22
CA ASP A 236 -62.73 -50.17 -14.96
C ASP A 236 -62.24 -49.02 -14.07
N VAL A 237 -63.05 -48.61 -13.07
CA VAL A 237 -62.66 -47.64 -12.04
C VAL A 237 -61.66 -48.27 -11.06
N LYS A 238 -61.88 -49.52 -10.64
CA LYS A 238 -60.92 -50.28 -9.82
C LYS A 238 -59.56 -50.42 -10.51
N LYS A 239 -59.57 -50.61 -11.83
CA LYS A 239 -58.36 -50.79 -12.62
C LYS A 239 -57.59 -49.48 -12.83
N ALA A 240 -58.29 -48.36 -13.08
CA ALA A 240 -57.68 -47.04 -13.11
C ALA A 240 -57.10 -46.63 -11.74
N PHE A 241 -57.79 -47.00 -10.64
CA PHE A 241 -57.36 -46.80 -9.26
C PHE A 241 -56.05 -47.55 -8.94
N LEU A 242 -55.85 -48.75 -9.50
CA LEU A 242 -54.65 -49.58 -9.36
C LEU A 242 -53.47 -49.19 -10.28
N GLU A 243 -53.61 -48.18 -11.13
CA GLU A 243 -52.58 -47.74 -12.08
C GLU A 243 -51.94 -46.35 -11.77
N GLU A 244 -52.52 -45.52 -10.88
CA GLU A 244 -51.98 -44.19 -10.54
C GLU A 244 -50.79 -44.17 -9.53
N SER A 245 -50.04 -43.07 -9.44
CA SER A 245 -48.95 -42.89 -8.46
C SER A 245 -49.45 -42.77 -7.02
N ASP A 246 -48.71 -43.32 -6.03
CA ASP A 246 -49.11 -43.41 -4.61
C ASP A 246 -49.66 -42.11 -3.99
N ILE A 247 -49.09 -40.94 -4.31
CA ILE A 247 -49.55 -39.64 -3.79
C ILE A 247 -50.94 -39.24 -4.31
N ARG A 248 -51.29 -39.58 -5.56
CA ARG A 248 -52.61 -39.28 -6.13
C ARG A 248 -53.68 -40.24 -5.61
N ARG A 249 -53.30 -41.49 -5.32
CA ARG A 249 -54.16 -42.45 -4.63
C ARG A 249 -54.46 -42.03 -3.19
N ALA A 250 -53.44 -41.64 -2.43
CA ALA A 250 -53.60 -41.12 -1.07
C ALA A 250 -54.46 -39.85 -1.06
N ALA A 251 -54.25 -38.94 -2.02
CA ALA A 251 -55.08 -37.76 -2.22
C ALA A 251 -56.56 -38.12 -2.41
N LEU A 252 -56.85 -39.06 -3.31
CA LEU A 252 -58.21 -39.47 -3.63
C LEU A 252 -58.89 -40.22 -2.48
N ILE A 253 -58.15 -41.06 -1.74
CA ILE A 253 -58.67 -41.77 -0.56
C ILE A 253 -59.00 -40.78 0.56
N LEU A 254 -58.11 -39.83 0.83
CA LEU A 254 -58.36 -38.80 1.84
C LEU A 254 -59.48 -37.85 1.40
N GLU A 255 -59.60 -37.51 0.12
CA GLU A 255 -60.70 -36.70 -0.44
C GLU A 255 -62.05 -37.41 -0.27
N LEU A 256 -62.16 -38.66 -0.71
CA LEU A 256 -63.38 -39.47 -0.58
C LEU A 256 -63.73 -39.75 0.88
N SER A 257 -62.73 -39.94 1.74
CA SER A 257 -62.93 -40.13 3.18
C SER A 257 -63.42 -38.84 3.83
N ALA A 258 -62.85 -37.69 3.50
CA ALA A 258 -63.27 -36.39 4.04
C ALA A 258 -64.64 -35.93 3.47
N GLU A 259 -65.05 -36.43 2.31
CA GLU A 259 -66.41 -36.24 1.77
C GLU A 259 -67.46 -37.11 2.48
N LYS A 260 -67.10 -38.35 2.85
CA LYS A 260 -68.02 -39.29 3.52
C LYS A 260 -68.11 -39.09 5.03
N PHE A 261 -66.99 -38.74 5.67
CA PHE A 261 -66.86 -38.49 7.11
C PHE A 261 -66.69 -36.98 7.35
N ASP A 262 -67.65 -36.19 6.86
CA ASP A 262 -67.63 -34.72 6.85
C ASP A 262 -67.74 -34.05 8.23
N ASN A 263 -67.77 -34.83 9.31
CA ASN A 263 -67.75 -34.38 10.70
C ASN A 263 -66.65 -35.07 11.56
N ASP A 264 -65.77 -35.87 10.96
CA ASP A 264 -64.66 -36.52 11.68
C ASP A 264 -63.42 -35.61 11.63
N PHE A 265 -62.99 -35.13 12.79
CA PHE A 265 -61.88 -34.19 12.93
C PHE A 265 -60.58 -34.74 12.31
N GLU A 266 -60.20 -35.97 12.65
CA GLU A 266 -58.93 -36.55 12.23
C GLU A 266 -58.87 -36.71 10.72
N VAL A 267 -59.98 -37.15 10.11
CA VAL A 267 -60.06 -37.32 8.65
C VAL A 267 -59.96 -35.98 7.92
N ILE A 268 -60.71 -34.98 8.39
CA ILE A 268 -60.76 -33.65 7.77
C ILE A 268 -59.45 -32.90 7.94
N PHE A 269 -58.89 -32.92 9.15
CA PHE A 269 -57.68 -32.19 9.49
C PHE A 269 -56.43 -32.80 8.82
N ASN A 270 -56.32 -34.14 8.80
CA ASN A 270 -55.21 -34.79 8.09
C ASN A 270 -55.31 -34.61 6.58
N TYR A 271 -56.53 -34.57 6.01
CA TYR A 271 -56.70 -34.22 4.60
C TYR A 271 -56.33 -32.76 4.32
N ALA A 272 -56.68 -31.82 5.18
CA ALA A 272 -56.28 -30.41 5.06
C ALA A 272 -54.75 -30.25 5.07
N ARG A 273 -54.06 -30.94 5.99
CA ARG A 273 -52.58 -30.97 6.06
C ARG A 273 -51.95 -31.63 4.85
N PHE A 274 -52.54 -32.70 4.33
CA PHE A 274 -52.06 -33.37 3.13
C PHE A 274 -52.21 -32.47 1.90
N LEU A 275 -53.34 -31.78 1.75
CA LEU A 275 -53.55 -30.79 0.69
C LEU A 275 -52.50 -29.67 0.77
N HIS A 276 -52.23 -29.18 1.97
CA HIS A 276 -51.26 -28.12 2.22
C HIS A 276 -49.82 -28.56 1.97
N PHE A 277 -49.30 -29.52 2.76
CA PHE A 277 -47.88 -29.87 2.75
C PHE A 277 -47.48 -30.85 1.65
N SER A 278 -48.40 -31.71 1.17
CA SER A 278 -48.07 -32.77 0.21
C SER A 278 -48.51 -32.46 -1.22
N LEU A 279 -49.64 -31.76 -1.39
CA LEU A 279 -50.15 -31.40 -2.72
C LEU A 279 -49.92 -29.94 -3.12
N GLY A 280 -49.71 -29.05 -2.13
CA GLY A 280 -49.59 -27.60 -2.38
C GLY A 280 -50.90 -26.96 -2.88
N ASP A 281 -52.04 -27.60 -2.68
CA ASP A 281 -53.37 -27.06 -3.05
C ASP A 281 -53.89 -26.21 -1.90
N LEU A 282 -53.39 -24.97 -1.84
CA LEU A 282 -53.65 -24.06 -0.71
C LEU A 282 -55.13 -23.64 -0.64
N ASP A 283 -55.80 -23.49 -1.78
CA ASP A 283 -57.21 -23.11 -1.85
C ASP A 283 -58.13 -24.20 -1.30
N LYS A 284 -57.89 -25.47 -1.68
CA LYS A 284 -58.62 -26.59 -1.08
C LYS A 284 -58.24 -26.80 0.38
N ALA A 285 -56.95 -26.72 0.72
CA ALA A 285 -56.50 -26.86 2.10
C ALA A 285 -57.23 -25.88 3.03
N LYS A 286 -57.40 -24.62 2.61
CA LYS A 286 -58.14 -23.59 3.34
C LYS A 286 -59.58 -24.01 3.67
N ILE A 287 -60.30 -24.57 2.69
CA ILE A 287 -61.68 -25.06 2.89
C ILE A 287 -61.74 -26.16 3.96
N TYR A 288 -60.77 -27.08 3.96
CA TYR A 288 -60.75 -28.19 4.91
C TYR A 288 -60.20 -27.79 6.28
N TYR A 289 -59.30 -26.81 6.39
CA TYR A 289 -58.96 -26.20 7.67
C TYR A 289 -60.14 -25.41 8.26
N ASP A 290 -60.92 -24.68 7.45
CA ASP A 290 -62.16 -24.03 7.90
C ASP A 290 -63.20 -25.04 8.43
N LYS A 291 -63.25 -26.25 7.86
CA LYS A 291 -64.08 -27.35 8.36
C LYS A 291 -63.52 -27.94 9.64
N ALA A 292 -62.21 -28.21 9.70
CA ALA A 292 -61.54 -28.74 10.88
C ALA A 292 -61.73 -27.81 12.08
N LEU A 293 -61.60 -26.50 11.87
CA LEU A 293 -61.73 -25.48 12.91
C LEU A 293 -63.15 -25.39 13.50
N LYS A 294 -64.19 -25.75 12.73
CA LYS A 294 -65.56 -25.83 13.25
C LYS A 294 -65.81 -27.03 14.15
N ILE A 295 -64.94 -28.04 14.08
CA ILE A 295 -65.06 -29.30 14.82
C ILE A 295 -64.17 -29.24 16.06
N ASP A 296 -62.95 -28.74 15.92
CA ASP A 296 -61.98 -28.57 17.00
C ASP A 296 -61.27 -27.21 16.91
N GLU A 297 -61.37 -26.43 17.99
CA GLU A 297 -60.73 -25.12 18.14
C GLU A 297 -59.43 -25.22 18.97
N SER A 298 -58.64 -26.28 18.78
CA SER A 298 -57.39 -26.51 19.49
C SER A 298 -56.23 -25.67 18.97
N SER A 299 -55.22 -25.45 19.83
CA SER A 299 -53.98 -24.72 19.47
C SER A 299 -53.32 -25.29 18.21
N TYR A 300 -53.37 -26.62 18.05
CA TYR A 300 -52.76 -27.36 16.95
C TYR A 300 -53.41 -27.08 15.59
N VAL A 301 -54.74 -26.90 15.54
CA VAL A 301 -55.45 -26.55 14.30
C VAL A 301 -55.10 -25.13 13.88
N TYR A 302 -55.11 -24.20 14.84
CA TYR A 302 -54.74 -22.80 14.61
C TYR A 302 -53.29 -22.65 14.14
N GLU A 303 -52.34 -23.43 14.67
CA GLU A 303 -50.94 -23.43 14.21
C GLU A 303 -50.83 -23.84 12.73
N ASN A 304 -51.41 -24.97 12.35
CA ASN A 304 -51.31 -25.48 10.98
C ASN A 304 -52.05 -24.56 9.99
N TYR A 305 -53.15 -23.94 10.42
CA TYR A 305 -53.85 -22.95 9.60
C TYR A 305 -53.03 -21.66 9.45
N ALA A 306 -52.30 -21.23 10.49
CA ALA A 306 -51.37 -20.11 10.39
C ALA A 306 -50.26 -20.37 9.38
N LEU A 307 -49.69 -21.58 9.37
CA LEU A 307 -48.70 -22.02 8.37
C LEU A 307 -49.28 -21.99 6.94
N LEU A 308 -50.54 -22.41 6.77
CA LEU A 308 -51.20 -22.30 5.47
C LEU A 308 -51.32 -20.84 5.04
N MET A 309 -51.76 -19.92 5.91
CA MET A 309 -51.90 -18.51 5.54
C MET A 309 -50.55 -17.85 5.24
N TYR A 310 -49.49 -18.27 5.92
CA TYR A 310 -48.12 -17.86 5.60
C TYR A 310 -47.74 -18.30 4.17
N ASP A 311 -47.95 -19.57 3.82
CA ASP A 311 -47.69 -20.07 2.46
C ASP A 311 -48.63 -19.46 1.40
N TYR A 312 -49.84 -19.05 1.82
CA TYR A 312 -50.80 -18.31 1.00
C TYR A 312 -50.37 -16.86 0.71
N GLY A 313 -49.40 -16.33 1.48
CA GLY A 313 -48.92 -14.95 1.40
C GLY A 313 -49.76 -13.93 2.18
N ASP A 314 -50.71 -14.38 3.01
CA ASP A 314 -51.53 -13.51 3.87
C ASP A 314 -50.93 -13.48 5.29
N PHE A 315 -49.87 -12.67 5.43
CA PHE A 315 -49.10 -12.58 6.67
C PHE A 315 -49.90 -12.02 7.85
N ASP A 316 -50.86 -11.13 7.61
CA ASP A 316 -51.70 -10.58 8.68
C ASP A 316 -52.65 -11.63 9.24
N GLU A 317 -53.23 -12.45 8.37
CA GLU A 317 -54.10 -13.55 8.80
C GLU A 317 -53.30 -14.69 9.46
N ALA A 318 -52.11 -15.00 8.94
CA ALA A 318 -51.17 -15.93 9.57
C ALA A 318 -50.82 -15.50 11.00
N ASN A 319 -50.52 -14.21 11.20
CA ASN A 319 -50.23 -13.66 12.51
C ASN A 319 -51.42 -13.80 13.48
N LYS A 320 -52.66 -13.56 13.01
CA LYS A 320 -53.86 -13.75 13.84
C LYS A 320 -54.01 -15.20 14.29
N PHE A 321 -53.85 -16.16 13.39
CA PHE A 321 -53.98 -17.58 13.73
C PHE A 321 -52.86 -18.08 14.63
N PHE A 322 -51.62 -17.64 14.42
CA PHE A 322 -50.53 -17.95 15.36
C PHE A 322 -50.75 -17.34 16.75
N ASN A 323 -51.17 -16.07 16.84
CA ASN A 323 -51.52 -15.46 18.12
C ASN A 323 -52.61 -16.27 18.83
N LYS A 324 -53.65 -16.68 18.09
CA LYS A 324 -54.74 -17.48 18.65
C LYS A 324 -54.28 -18.86 19.11
N SER A 325 -53.40 -19.50 18.35
CA SER A 325 -52.75 -20.75 18.72
C SER A 325 -51.97 -20.63 20.04
N VAL A 326 -51.20 -19.55 20.22
CA VAL A 326 -50.44 -19.28 21.46
C VAL A 326 -51.32 -18.89 22.65
N GLU A 327 -52.45 -18.21 22.44
CA GLU A 327 -53.43 -17.96 23.52
C GLU A 327 -53.96 -19.26 24.11
N LEU A 328 -54.19 -20.27 23.26
CA LEU A 328 -54.74 -21.58 23.64
C LEU A 328 -53.66 -22.52 24.19
N PHE A 329 -52.41 -22.33 23.78
CA PHE A 329 -51.25 -23.12 24.21
C PHE A 329 -51.09 -23.20 25.73
N ASP A 330 -51.37 -22.12 26.46
CA ASP A 330 -51.22 -22.11 27.92
C ASP A 330 -52.27 -22.97 28.65
N SER A 331 -53.42 -23.22 28.01
CA SER A 331 -54.53 -24.02 28.51
C SER A 331 -54.52 -25.49 28.07
N ASP A 332 -53.69 -25.88 27.11
CA ASP A 332 -53.60 -27.26 26.63
C ASP A 332 -52.85 -28.17 27.62
N GLU A 333 -53.38 -29.38 27.84
CA GLU A 333 -52.74 -30.40 28.70
C GLU A 333 -51.46 -30.96 28.06
N ASP A 334 -51.42 -31.07 26.73
CA ASP A 334 -50.28 -31.58 25.93
C ASP A 334 -49.54 -30.45 25.21
N LYS A 335 -48.79 -29.64 25.97
CA LYS A 335 -48.05 -28.48 25.44
C LYS A 335 -46.97 -28.92 24.45
N ASN A 336 -47.09 -28.48 23.19
CA ASN A 336 -46.05 -28.64 22.17
C ASN A 336 -45.20 -27.36 22.04
N PRO A 337 -44.03 -27.26 22.70
CA PRO A 337 -43.24 -26.02 22.72
C PRO A 337 -42.77 -25.59 21.33
N TYR A 338 -42.73 -26.50 20.33
CA TYR A 338 -42.34 -26.17 18.96
C TYR A 338 -43.23 -25.12 18.29
N LEU A 339 -44.46 -24.91 18.77
CA LEU A 339 -45.29 -23.78 18.37
C LEU A 339 -44.60 -22.43 18.65
N LEU A 340 -44.02 -22.28 19.85
CA LEU A 340 -43.42 -21.00 20.28
C LEU A 340 -42.25 -20.62 19.39
N ILE A 341 -41.37 -21.57 19.04
CA ILE A 341 -40.23 -21.30 18.15
C ILE A 341 -40.69 -21.01 16.72
N ARG A 342 -41.69 -21.73 16.19
CA ARG A 342 -42.25 -21.46 14.85
C ARG A 342 -42.87 -20.09 14.76
N TYR A 343 -43.64 -19.71 15.78
CA TYR A 343 -44.22 -18.38 15.83
C TYR A 343 -43.16 -17.29 16.03
N ALA A 344 -42.11 -17.56 16.82
CA ALA A 344 -40.99 -16.64 16.98
C ALA A 344 -40.29 -16.35 15.64
N ILE A 345 -40.03 -17.39 14.84
CA ILE A 345 -39.44 -17.27 13.49
C ILE A 345 -40.36 -16.45 12.59
N PHE A 346 -41.66 -16.78 12.56
CA PHE A 346 -42.65 -16.01 11.82
C PHE A 346 -42.66 -14.53 12.24
N LEU A 347 -42.64 -14.23 13.54
CA LEU A 347 -42.65 -12.86 14.06
C LEU A 347 -41.39 -12.08 13.67
N ARG A 348 -40.23 -12.74 13.63
CA ARG A 348 -38.99 -12.12 13.14
C ARG A 348 -39.13 -11.72 11.67
N GLU A 349 -39.68 -12.61 10.84
CA GLU A 349 -39.93 -12.33 9.42
C GLU A 349 -41.04 -11.29 9.19
N TYR A 350 -42.06 -11.28 10.06
CA TYR A 350 -43.15 -10.30 10.07
C TYR A 350 -42.67 -8.91 10.54
N GLY A 351 -41.53 -8.83 11.24
CA GLY A 351 -40.91 -7.60 11.73
C GLY A 351 -41.30 -7.19 13.16
N ASP A 352 -41.97 -8.06 13.92
CA ASP A 352 -42.30 -7.84 15.34
C ASP A 352 -41.24 -8.51 16.23
N PHE A 353 -40.05 -7.91 16.25
CA PHE A 353 -38.86 -8.45 16.93
C PHE A 353 -39.05 -8.61 18.45
N ASP A 354 -39.80 -7.71 19.09
CA ASP A 354 -40.04 -7.75 20.53
C ASP A 354 -40.88 -8.97 20.93
N LYS A 355 -41.97 -9.25 20.19
CA LYS A 355 -42.74 -10.47 20.44
C LYS A 355 -41.98 -11.73 20.03
N SER A 356 -41.18 -11.67 18.96
CA SER A 356 -40.30 -12.78 18.58
C SER A 356 -39.37 -13.15 19.75
N MET A 357 -38.76 -12.14 20.39
CA MET A 357 -37.91 -12.33 21.56
C MET A 357 -38.68 -12.96 22.74
N ASP A 358 -39.88 -12.49 23.03
CA ASP A 358 -40.73 -13.09 24.08
C ASP A 358 -40.99 -14.58 23.83
N MET A 359 -41.33 -14.95 22.59
CA MET A 359 -41.58 -16.34 22.23
C MET A 359 -40.33 -17.24 22.35
N PHE A 360 -39.15 -16.76 21.93
CA PHE A 360 -37.89 -17.50 22.13
C PHE A 360 -37.54 -17.66 23.62
N LEU A 361 -37.77 -16.63 24.44
CA LEU A 361 -37.55 -16.70 25.89
C LEU A 361 -38.52 -17.66 26.57
N ARG A 362 -39.80 -17.67 26.16
CA ARG A 362 -40.79 -18.65 26.63
C ARG A 362 -40.41 -20.08 26.21
N TYR A 363 -39.97 -20.30 24.97
CA TYR A 363 -39.48 -21.61 24.52
C TYR A 363 -38.30 -22.10 25.38
N LYS A 364 -37.40 -21.19 25.76
CA LYS A 364 -36.21 -21.50 26.57
C LYS A 364 -36.55 -22.10 27.94
N GLU A 365 -37.71 -21.80 28.50
CA GLU A 365 -38.16 -22.35 29.79
C GLU A 365 -38.44 -23.87 29.73
N PHE A 366 -38.68 -24.43 28.55
CA PHE A 366 -38.93 -25.86 28.35
C PHE A 366 -37.65 -26.71 28.29
N GLY A 367 -36.47 -26.09 28.15
CA GLY A 367 -35.16 -26.73 28.31
C GLY A 367 -34.65 -27.60 27.15
N ASP A 368 -35.44 -27.85 26.10
CA ASP A 368 -35.03 -28.60 24.90
C ASP A 368 -34.32 -27.68 23.88
N LEU A 369 -33.14 -27.18 24.26
CA LEU A 369 -32.33 -26.27 23.46
C LEU A 369 -31.34 -27.05 22.59
N ASN A 370 -31.72 -27.29 21.34
CA ASN A 370 -30.89 -27.91 20.32
C ASN A 370 -30.22 -26.87 19.40
N ASN A 371 -29.36 -27.33 18.51
CA ASN A 371 -28.69 -26.52 17.49
C ASN A 371 -29.65 -25.63 16.67
N TYR A 372 -30.84 -26.12 16.34
CA TYR A 372 -31.88 -25.35 15.63
C TYR A 372 -32.36 -24.15 16.43
N PHE A 373 -32.65 -24.33 17.74
CA PHE A 373 -32.98 -23.21 18.62
C PHE A 373 -31.84 -22.19 18.68
N TYR A 374 -30.61 -22.64 18.92
CA TYR A 374 -29.46 -21.73 19.05
C TYR A 374 -29.20 -20.94 17.76
N TYR A 375 -29.37 -21.56 16.61
CA TYR A 375 -29.24 -20.91 15.31
C TYR A 375 -30.31 -19.83 15.11
N GLU A 376 -31.59 -20.17 15.26
CA GLU A 376 -32.69 -19.23 15.03
C GLU A 376 -32.72 -18.08 16.05
N TYR A 377 -32.35 -18.37 17.30
CA TYR A 377 -32.19 -17.35 18.33
C TYR A 377 -31.00 -16.42 18.05
N ALA A 378 -29.89 -16.95 17.51
CA ALA A 378 -28.76 -16.11 17.10
C ALA A 378 -29.10 -15.17 15.95
N LEU A 379 -29.93 -15.60 15.00
CA LEU A 379 -30.43 -14.74 13.93
C LEU A 379 -31.25 -13.57 14.50
N LEU A 380 -32.14 -13.83 15.46
CA LEU A 380 -32.87 -12.76 16.14
C LEU A 380 -31.94 -11.81 16.91
N LEU A 381 -30.94 -12.34 17.61
CA LEU A 381 -29.94 -11.52 18.31
C LEU A 381 -29.14 -10.63 17.35
N ASN A 382 -28.84 -11.12 16.14
CA ASN A 382 -28.22 -10.32 15.09
C ASN A 382 -29.14 -9.16 14.64
N ASP A 383 -30.45 -9.39 14.52
CA ASP A 383 -31.43 -8.32 14.21
C ASP A 383 -31.48 -7.25 15.31
N PHE A 384 -31.35 -7.65 16.58
CA PHE A 384 -31.17 -6.74 17.73
C PHE A 384 -29.78 -6.11 17.84
N LYS A 385 -28.85 -6.44 16.92
CA LYS A 385 -27.45 -6.01 16.92
C LYS A 385 -26.64 -6.47 18.15
N GLU A 386 -27.10 -7.51 18.83
CA GLU A 386 -26.39 -8.16 19.94
C GLU A 386 -25.40 -9.23 19.43
N TYR A 387 -24.46 -8.81 18.57
CA TYR A 387 -23.62 -9.71 17.78
C TYR A 387 -22.77 -10.67 18.63
N GLU A 388 -22.26 -10.23 19.78
CA GLU A 388 -21.46 -11.09 20.68
C GLU A 388 -22.29 -12.25 21.25
N LYS A 389 -23.54 -11.98 21.65
CA LYS A 389 -24.45 -13.03 22.14
C LYS A 389 -24.87 -13.96 21.01
N ALA A 390 -25.09 -13.42 19.80
CA ALA A 390 -25.37 -14.22 18.61
C ALA A 390 -24.21 -15.18 18.30
N ILE A 391 -22.96 -14.71 18.40
CA ILE A 391 -21.75 -15.54 18.23
C ILE A 391 -21.72 -16.68 19.25
N ASP A 392 -22.03 -16.41 20.52
CA ASP A 392 -22.05 -17.45 21.56
C ASP A 392 -23.13 -18.51 21.31
N CYS A 393 -24.30 -18.11 20.82
CA CYS A 393 -25.34 -19.04 20.40
C CYS A 393 -24.91 -19.86 19.17
N LEU A 394 -24.30 -19.23 18.16
CA LEU A 394 -23.82 -19.94 16.97
C LEU A 394 -22.69 -20.91 17.28
N LYS A 395 -21.81 -20.60 18.24
CA LYS A 395 -20.80 -21.56 18.73
C LYS A 395 -21.45 -22.81 19.32
N LYS A 396 -22.51 -22.67 20.11
CA LYS A 396 -23.27 -23.82 20.64
C LYS A 396 -23.93 -24.64 19.53
N ALA A 397 -24.49 -23.98 18.52
CA ALA A 397 -25.05 -24.68 17.36
C ALA A 397 -23.96 -25.47 16.59
N ILE A 398 -22.76 -24.91 16.45
CA ILE A 398 -21.60 -25.55 15.81
C ILE A 398 -21.02 -26.69 16.66
N GLU A 399 -21.01 -26.56 17.99
CA GLU A 399 -20.56 -27.62 18.90
C GLU A 399 -21.43 -28.88 18.77
N GLU A 400 -22.72 -28.72 18.47
CA GLU A 400 -23.65 -29.82 18.24
C GLU A 400 -23.64 -30.37 16.80
N ASP A 401 -23.48 -29.50 15.79
CA ASP A 401 -23.32 -29.90 14.37
C ASP A 401 -22.35 -28.98 13.63
N ASP A 402 -21.12 -29.48 13.45
CA ASP A 402 -20.03 -28.79 12.75
C ASP A 402 -20.02 -29.04 11.23
N THR A 403 -21.07 -29.67 10.70
CA THR A 403 -21.17 -29.98 9.27
C THR A 403 -22.13 -29.07 8.52
N ASN A 404 -22.90 -28.25 9.24
CA ASN A 404 -23.86 -27.31 8.66
C ASN A 404 -23.17 -25.99 8.30
N TYR A 405 -23.02 -25.74 7.00
CA TYR A 405 -22.38 -24.54 6.48
C TYR A 405 -23.11 -23.24 6.88
N LEU A 406 -24.42 -23.30 7.16
CA LEU A 406 -25.22 -22.12 7.55
C LEU A 406 -24.71 -21.53 8.85
N TYR A 407 -24.33 -22.36 9.83
CA TYR A 407 -23.85 -21.88 11.13
C TYR A 407 -22.52 -21.14 10.98
N PHE A 408 -21.59 -21.70 10.19
CA PHE A 408 -20.32 -21.06 9.87
C PHE A 408 -20.51 -19.78 9.04
N GLY A 409 -21.49 -19.74 8.13
CA GLY A 409 -21.81 -18.55 7.36
C GLY A 409 -22.36 -17.41 8.22
N GLU A 410 -23.30 -17.72 9.11
CA GLU A 410 -23.91 -16.72 10.00
C GLU A 410 -22.95 -16.25 11.09
N ILE A 411 -22.15 -17.13 11.68
CA ILE A 411 -21.16 -16.71 12.69
C ILE A 411 -20.07 -15.83 12.06
N ALA A 412 -19.71 -16.10 10.80
CA ALA A 412 -18.78 -15.27 10.06
C ALA A 412 -19.33 -13.86 9.81
N LYS A 413 -20.64 -13.73 9.51
CA LYS A 413 -21.31 -12.42 9.41
C LYS A 413 -21.30 -11.68 10.75
N SER A 414 -21.63 -12.35 11.86
CA SER A 414 -21.59 -11.73 13.18
C SER A 414 -20.17 -11.27 13.56
N TYR A 415 -19.15 -12.08 13.29
CA TYR A 415 -17.74 -11.69 13.47
C TYR A 415 -17.35 -10.49 12.60
N ALA A 416 -17.83 -10.43 11.36
CA ALA A 416 -17.58 -9.30 10.46
C ALA A 416 -18.20 -8.01 11.00
N LEU A 417 -19.39 -8.06 11.60
CA LEU A 417 -20.09 -6.90 12.16
C LEU A 417 -19.41 -6.33 13.41
N ILE A 418 -18.66 -7.14 14.16
CA ILE A 418 -17.81 -6.68 15.27
C ILE A 418 -16.36 -6.39 14.85
N ASN A 419 -16.09 -6.30 13.55
CA ASN A 419 -14.77 -6.06 12.96
C ASN A 419 -13.69 -7.11 13.29
N ASP A 420 -14.07 -8.32 13.69
CA ASP A 420 -13.14 -9.43 13.88
C ASP A 420 -12.87 -10.14 12.55
N PHE A 421 -11.98 -9.54 11.76
CA PHE A 421 -11.65 -10.01 10.43
C PHE A 421 -11.15 -11.46 10.41
N ARG A 422 -10.30 -11.84 11.37
CA ARG A 422 -9.64 -13.15 11.38
C ARG A 422 -10.65 -14.27 11.56
N ASN A 423 -11.50 -14.15 12.57
CA ASN A 423 -12.52 -15.17 12.84
C ASN A 423 -13.60 -15.17 11.75
N ALA A 424 -13.98 -14.01 11.21
CA ALA A 424 -14.92 -13.94 10.09
C ALA A 424 -14.37 -14.70 8.86
N LYS A 425 -13.13 -14.42 8.44
CA LYS A 425 -12.50 -15.08 7.29
C LYS A 425 -12.38 -16.59 7.46
N GLU A 426 -11.94 -17.04 8.64
CA GLU A 426 -11.80 -18.48 8.91
C GLU A 426 -13.15 -19.22 8.80
N ASN A 427 -14.21 -18.65 9.38
CA ASN A 427 -15.53 -19.28 9.36
C ASN A 427 -16.19 -19.21 7.99
N TYR A 428 -16.02 -18.12 7.22
CA TYR A 428 -16.46 -18.09 5.81
C TYR A 428 -15.78 -19.17 4.97
N LEU A 429 -14.46 -19.37 5.13
CA LEU A 429 -13.75 -20.43 4.39
C LEU A 429 -14.20 -21.83 4.81
N LYS A 430 -14.49 -22.06 6.10
CA LYS A 430 -15.10 -23.32 6.57
C LYS A 430 -16.47 -23.55 5.91
N ALA A 431 -17.33 -22.52 5.90
CA ALA A 431 -18.64 -22.60 5.26
C ALA A 431 -18.53 -22.91 3.75
N ILE A 432 -17.60 -22.26 3.04
CA ILE A 432 -17.34 -22.49 1.62
C ILE A 432 -16.76 -23.89 1.38
N ASN A 433 -15.88 -24.40 2.25
CA ASN A 433 -15.38 -25.78 2.12
C ASN A 433 -16.48 -26.83 2.27
N LEU A 434 -17.47 -26.57 3.13
CA LEU A 434 -18.63 -27.44 3.32
C LEU A 434 -19.64 -27.33 2.17
N SER A 435 -19.78 -26.15 1.55
CA SER A 435 -20.66 -25.91 0.40
C SER A 435 -19.99 -25.04 -0.67
N PRO A 436 -19.11 -25.62 -1.51
CA PRO A 436 -18.25 -24.85 -2.40
C PRO A 436 -19.00 -23.99 -3.41
N ASP A 437 -20.10 -24.48 -3.97
CA ASP A 437 -20.82 -23.81 -5.06
C ASP A 437 -22.05 -23.04 -4.57
N ASN A 438 -22.17 -22.78 -3.27
CA ASN A 438 -23.25 -21.98 -2.72
C ASN A 438 -23.08 -20.49 -3.05
N ILE A 439 -23.89 -19.99 -3.98
CA ILE A 439 -23.81 -18.60 -4.49
C ILE A 439 -23.94 -17.58 -3.36
N SER A 440 -24.87 -17.78 -2.41
CA SER A 440 -25.10 -16.84 -1.32
C SER A 440 -23.89 -16.74 -0.39
N LEU A 441 -23.22 -17.86 -0.08
CA LEU A 441 -21.99 -17.86 0.72
C LEU A 441 -20.83 -17.18 -0.01
N LEU A 442 -20.61 -17.53 -1.28
CA LEU A 442 -19.56 -16.93 -2.09
C LEU A 442 -19.78 -15.41 -2.23
N TYR A 443 -21.04 -14.99 -2.39
CA TYR A 443 -21.41 -13.58 -2.49
C TYR A 443 -21.17 -12.85 -1.17
N ASN A 444 -21.64 -13.39 -0.05
CA ASN A 444 -21.44 -12.78 1.27
C ASN A 444 -19.96 -12.70 1.65
N TYR A 445 -19.17 -13.73 1.33
CA TYR A 445 -17.72 -13.68 1.55
C TYR A 445 -17.03 -12.67 0.63
N GLY A 446 -17.45 -12.58 -0.64
CA GLY A 446 -16.98 -11.56 -1.58
C GLY A 446 -17.26 -10.13 -1.08
N ILE A 447 -18.48 -9.86 -0.62
CA ILE A 447 -18.86 -8.58 0.00
C ILE A 447 -18.04 -8.31 1.26
N PHE A 448 -17.86 -9.32 2.13
CA PHE A 448 -17.00 -9.22 3.30
C PHE A 448 -15.57 -8.80 2.90
N LEU A 449 -14.97 -9.45 1.90
CA LEU A 449 -13.64 -9.09 1.42
C LEU A 449 -13.58 -7.66 0.89
N VAL A 450 -14.59 -7.22 0.13
CA VAL A 450 -14.71 -5.83 -0.34
C VAL A 450 -14.74 -4.84 0.84
N ASN A 451 -15.56 -5.10 1.86
CA ASN A 451 -15.70 -4.23 3.03
C ASN A 451 -14.40 -4.07 3.82
N PHE A 452 -13.56 -5.11 3.85
CA PHE A 452 -12.25 -5.08 4.50
C PHE A 452 -11.08 -4.73 3.56
N GLY A 453 -11.38 -4.30 2.32
CA GLY A 453 -10.38 -3.80 1.36
C GLY A 453 -9.59 -4.86 0.59
N PHE A 454 -9.98 -6.13 0.66
CA PHE A 454 -9.38 -7.24 -0.08
C PHE A 454 -9.99 -7.40 -1.47
N TYR A 455 -9.91 -6.34 -2.27
CA TYR A 455 -10.60 -6.26 -3.56
C TYR A 455 -10.10 -7.33 -4.55
N ASP A 456 -8.80 -7.59 -4.63
CA ASP A 456 -8.23 -8.61 -5.53
C ASP A 456 -8.83 -10.00 -5.26
N GLU A 457 -8.80 -10.45 -4.00
CA GLU A 457 -9.35 -11.75 -3.59
C GLU A 457 -10.87 -11.82 -3.85
N SER A 458 -11.59 -10.73 -3.59
CA SER A 458 -13.05 -10.68 -3.84
C SER A 458 -13.42 -10.91 -5.30
N THR A 459 -12.57 -10.47 -6.25
CA THR A 459 -12.86 -10.63 -7.68
C THR A 459 -12.91 -12.09 -8.12
N ASP A 460 -12.12 -12.97 -7.50
CA ASP A 460 -12.11 -14.40 -7.82
C ASP A 460 -13.41 -15.06 -7.39
N TYR A 461 -13.96 -14.67 -6.23
CA TYR A 461 -15.25 -15.17 -5.75
C TYR A 461 -16.41 -14.67 -6.60
N PHE A 462 -16.43 -13.39 -7.01
CA PHE A 462 -17.48 -12.90 -7.90
C PHE A 462 -17.42 -13.53 -9.30
N LYS A 463 -16.23 -13.76 -9.85
CA LYS A 463 -16.08 -14.55 -11.10
C LYS A 463 -16.61 -15.96 -10.95
N ARG A 464 -16.28 -16.63 -9.84
CA ARG A 464 -16.79 -17.98 -9.57
C ARG A 464 -18.32 -18.01 -9.50
N ILE A 465 -18.95 -17.00 -8.88
CA ILE A 465 -20.41 -16.87 -8.89
C ILE A 465 -20.96 -16.69 -10.31
N ILE A 466 -20.29 -15.87 -11.13
CA ILE A 466 -20.67 -15.64 -12.53
C ILE A 466 -20.53 -16.94 -13.36
N ASP A 467 -19.50 -17.75 -13.09
CA ASP A 467 -19.30 -19.04 -13.75
C ASP A 467 -20.38 -20.07 -13.34
N ILE A 468 -20.77 -20.09 -12.07
CA ILE A 468 -21.84 -20.96 -11.55
C ILE A 468 -23.23 -20.49 -12.04
N ASN A 469 -23.50 -19.19 -11.97
CA ASN A 469 -24.76 -18.58 -12.39
C ASN A 469 -24.52 -17.28 -13.20
N PRO A 470 -24.45 -17.40 -14.54
CA PRO A 470 -24.21 -16.25 -15.42
C PRO A 470 -25.31 -15.19 -15.43
N ASN A 471 -26.45 -15.42 -14.78
CA ASN A 471 -27.58 -14.47 -14.71
C ASN A 471 -27.66 -13.74 -13.36
N PHE A 472 -26.75 -14.02 -12.43
CA PHE A 472 -26.70 -13.34 -11.13
C PHE A 472 -26.09 -11.93 -11.26
N TYR A 473 -26.88 -10.98 -11.75
CA TYR A 473 -26.46 -9.61 -12.08
C TYR A 473 -25.84 -8.84 -10.90
N MET A 474 -26.21 -9.18 -9.65
CA MET A 474 -25.61 -8.57 -8.45
C MET A 474 -24.11 -8.86 -8.38
N ALA A 475 -23.65 -10.08 -8.69
CA ALA A 475 -22.20 -10.38 -8.71
C ALA A 475 -21.46 -9.60 -9.79
N TYR A 476 -22.08 -9.29 -10.94
CA TYR A 476 -21.44 -8.43 -11.94
C TYR A 476 -21.29 -6.99 -11.42
N ASN A 477 -22.30 -6.45 -10.74
CA ASN A 477 -22.21 -5.11 -10.11
C ASN A 477 -21.06 -5.05 -9.09
N GLU A 478 -21.02 -6.01 -8.17
CA GLU A 478 -19.98 -6.07 -7.14
C GLU A 478 -18.59 -6.36 -7.70
N TYR A 479 -18.50 -7.19 -8.73
CA TYR A 479 -17.24 -7.44 -9.44
C TYR A 479 -16.70 -6.16 -10.09
N ALA A 480 -17.57 -5.39 -10.75
CA ALA A 480 -17.18 -4.12 -11.35
C ALA A 480 -16.76 -3.09 -10.29
N LEU A 481 -17.45 -3.02 -9.16
CA LEU A 481 -17.06 -2.17 -8.02
C LEU A 481 -15.70 -2.57 -7.44
N ALA A 482 -15.43 -3.86 -7.27
CA ALA A 482 -14.14 -4.36 -6.80
C ALA A 482 -13.02 -4.01 -7.80
N LEU A 483 -13.25 -4.16 -9.11
CA LEU A 483 -12.31 -3.76 -10.15
C LEU A 483 -12.03 -2.25 -10.16
N GLU A 484 -13.05 -1.42 -9.90
CA GLU A 484 -12.87 0.03 -9.77
C GLU A 484 -11.95 0.37 -8.60
N LYS A 485 -12.10 -0.31 -7.46
CA LYS A 485 -11.23 -0.13 -6.29
C LYS A 485 -9.79 -0.57 -6.53
N LEU A 486 -9.57 -1.46 -7.50
CA LEU A 486 -8.26 -1.88 -8.00
C LEU A 486 -7.71 -0.99 -9.13
N GLU A 487 -8.42 0.10 -9.47
CA GLU A 487 -8.09 1.01 -10.59
C GLU A 487 -8.07 0.33 -11.97
N ARG A 488 -8.71 -0.84 -12.11
CA ARG A 488 -8.85 -1.60 -13.36
C ARG A 488 -10.09 -1.14 -14.14
N TYR A 489 -10.11 0.14 -14.49
CA TYR A 489 -11.32 0.82 -14.98
C TYR A 489 -11.88 0.28 -16.29
N ASP A 490 -11.03 -0.14 -17.24
CA ASP A 490 -11.48 -0.69 -18.54
C ASP A 490 -12.23 -2.02 -18.36
N GLU A 491 -11.77 -2.84 -17.42
CA GLU A 491 -12.40 -4.11 -17.07
C GLU A 491 -13.70 -3.85 -16.30
N ALA A 492 -13.68 -2.95 -15.32
CA ALA A 492 -14.87 -2.55 -14.57
C ALA A 492 -16.00 -2.06 -15.50
N GLU A 493 -15.66 -1.21 -16.49
CA GLU A 493 -16.62 -0.74 -17.48
C GLU A 493 -17.20 -1.89 -18.33
N SER A 494 -16.35 -2.82 -18.76
CA SER A 494 -16.81 -3.99 -19.52
C SER A 494 -17.80 -4.82 -18.70
N VAL A 495 -17.51 -5.04 -17.43
CA VAL A 495 -18.37 -5.78 -16.50
C VAL A 495 -19.67 -5.03 -16.20
N TYR A 496 -19.65 -3.70 -16.02
CA TYR A 496 -20.87 -2.90 -15.86
C TYR A 496 -21.79 -2.99 -17.09
N LYS A 497 -21.24 -2.93 -18.31
CA LYS A 497 -22.02 -3.12 -19.54
C LYS A 497 -22.65 -4.51 -19.61
N MET A 498 -21.92 -5.54 -19.17
CA MET A 498 -22.48 -6.89 -19.04
C MET A 498 -23.60 -6.93 -18.01
N ALA A 499 -23.41 -6.32 -16.84
CA ALA A 499 -24.42 -6.26 -15.77
C ALA A 499 -25.72 -5.59 -16.26
N ILE A 500 -25.62 -4.46 -16.96
CA ILE A 500 -26.76 -3.78 -17.61
C ILE A 500 -27.46 -4.71 -18.61
N GLY A 501 -26.68 -5.45 -19.42
CA GLY A 501 -27.23 -6.43 -20.35
C GLY A 501 -27.94 -7.61 -19.68
N LYS A 502 -27.55 -7.97 -18.45
CA LYS A 502 -28.17 -9.05 -17.67
C LYS A 502 -29.46 -8.62 -16.97
N ASN A 503 -29.49 -7.40 -16.42
CA ASN A 503 -30.70 -6.83 -15.85
C ASN A 503 -30.79 -5.33 -16.18
N PRO A 504 -31.52 -4.97 -17.27
CA PRO A 504 -31.68 -3.58 -17.68
C PRO A 504 -32.47 -2.71 -16.69
N ASP A 505 -33.22 -3.29 -15.76
CA ASP A 505 -34.08 -2.54 -14.82
C ASP A 505 -33.41 -2.32 -13.46
N PHE A 506 -32.23 -2.91 -13.22
CA PHE A 506 -31.51 -2.75 -11.96
C PHE A 506 -30.77 -1.40 -11.90
N LYS A 507 -31.51 -0.36 -11.49
CA LYS A 507 -31.11 1.05 -11.47
C LYS A 507 -29.74 1.31 -10.78
N ASN A 508 -29.36 0.52 -9.78
CA ASN A 508 -28.06 0.64 -9.08
C ASN A 508 -26.84 0.49 -10.00
N ILE A 509 -26.92 -0.36 -11.04
CA ILE A 509 -25.81 -0.53 -11.98
C ILE A 509 -25.56 0.76 -12.78
N TYR A 510 -26.63 1.45 -13.18
CA TYR A 510 -26.54 2.71 -13.91
C TYR A 510 -25.94 3.82 -13.06
N ASN A 511 -26.31 3.89 -11.78
CA ASN A 511 -25.69 4.80 -10.81
C ASN A 511 -24.18 4.59 -10.74
N ASN A 512 -23.75 3.35 -10.51
CA ASN A 512 -22.34 3.00 -10.35
C ASN A 512 -21.53 3.20 -11.64
N TYR A 513 -22.09 2.83 -12.79
CA TYR A 513 -21.41 3.03 -14.06
C TYR A 513 -21.26 4.52 -14.42
N GLY A 514 -22.25 5.36 -14.11
CA GLY A 514 -22.13 6.81 -14.26
C GLY A 514 -20.98 7.38 -13.43
N ILE A 515 -20.87 6.96 -12.17
CA ILE A 515 -19.79 7.36 -11.26
C ILE A 515 -18.41 6.93 -11.80
N LEU A 516 -18.31 5.72 -12.38
CA LEU A 516 -17.07 5.26 -13.03
C LEU A 516 -16.65 6.16 -14.20
N LEU A 517 -17.60 6.59 -15.04
CA LEU A 517 -17.31 7.52 -16.15
C LEU A 517 -16.75 8.85 -15.63
N GLU A 518 -17.29 9.37 -14.54
CA GLU A 518 -16.77 10.58 -13.89
C GLU A 518 -15.37 10.38 -13.30
N LYS A 519 -15.13 9.27 -12.59
CA LYS A 519 -13.81 8.93 -12.00
C LYS A 519 -12.71 8.78 -13.04
N THR A 520 -13.06 8.27 -14.23
CA THR A 520 -12.13 8.14 -15.35
C THR A 520 -11.95 9.45 -16.14
N GLY A 521 -12.52 10.57 -15.68
CA GLY A 521 -12.41 11.88 -16.33
C GLY A 521 -13.23 12.02 -17.61
N ARG A 522 -14.11 11.05 -17.92
CA ARG A 522 -14.96 11.03 -19.12
C ARG A 522 -16.30 11.70 -18.86
N GLU A 523 -16.24 12.94 -18.40
CA GLU A 523 -17.41 13.70 -17.95
C GLU A 523 -18.46 13.92 -19.05
N ASP A 524 -18.04 14.08 -20.31
CA ASP A 524 -18.96 14.25 -21.44
C ASP A 524 -19.76 12.98 -21.75
N GLU A 525 -19.15 11.81 -21.51
CA GLU A 525 -19.82 10.52 -21.64
C GLU A 525 -20.77 10.30 -20.46
N ALA A 526 -20.34 10.65 -19.25
CA ALA A 526 -21.19 10.62 -18.05
C ALA A 526 -22.44 11.49 -18.23
N GLU A 527 -22.31 12.71 -18.76
CA GLU A 527 -23.46 13.59 -19.03
C GLU A 527 -24.44 12.97 -20.03
N LYS A 528 -23.95 12.42 -21.16
CA LYS A 528 -24.81 11.74 -22.12
C LYS A 528 -25.50 10.54 -21.50
N PHE A 529 -24.79 9.83 -20.63
CA PHE A 529 -25.30 8.66 -19.93
C PHE A 529 -26.39 9.04 -18.91
N TYR A 530 -26.19 10.06 -18.08
CA TYR A 530 -27.21 10.56 -17.16
C TYR A 530 -28.46 11.07 -17.88
N LYS A 531 -28.31 11.81 -19.00
CA LYS A 531 -29.46 12.21 -19.84
C LYS A 531 -30.22 11.02 -20.38
N LYS A 532 -29.53 9.95 -20.77
CA LYS A 532 -30.16 8.71 -21.21
C LYS A 532 -30.92 8.05 -20.06
N ILE A 533 -30.32 7.91 -18.88
CA ILE A 533 -30.99 7.32 -17.70
C ILE A 533 -32.24 8.13 -17.34
N ILE A 534 -32.16 9.47 -17.34
CA ILE A 534 -33.31 10.34 -17.08
C ILE A 534 -34.41 10.17 -18.14
N SER A 535 -34.04 9.90 -19.41
CA SER A 535 -35.02 9.61 -20.46
C SER A 535 -35.67 8.24 -20.31
N ASP A 536 -34.89 7.23 -19.92
CA ASP A 536 -35.35 5.83 -19.79
C ASP A 536 -36.10 5.61 -18.46
N PHE A 537 -35.69 6.32 -17.40
CA PHE A 537 -36.21 6.24 -16.02
C PHE A 537 -36.45 7.66 -15.46
N PRO A 538 -37.51 8.36 -15.91
CA PRO A 538 -37.76 9.76 -15.54
C PRO A 538 -38.08 9.96 -14.06
N ASP A 539 -38.43 8.89 -13.34
CA ASP A 539 -38.76 8.85 -11.92
C ASP A 539 -37.56 8.50 -11.02
N TYR A 540 -36.35 8.39 -11.57
CA TYR A 540 -35.19 7.93 -10.82
C TYR A 540 -34.39 9.09 -10.20
N PRO A 541 -34.54 9.40 -8.89
CA PRO A 541 -33.95 10.58 -8.26
C PRO A 541 -32.41 10.58 -8.27
N HIS A 542 -31.77 9.41 -8.19
CA HIS A 542 -30.31 9.29 -8.18
C HIS A 542 -29.67 9.77 -9.48
N ALA A 543 -30.34 9.59 -10.63
CA ALA A 543 -29.82 10.06 -11.92
C ALA A 543 -29.79 11.59 -11.99
N TYR A 544 -30.85 12.26 -11.49
CA TYR A 544 -30.87 13.71 -11.38
C TYR A 544 -29.82 14.21 -10.38
N TYR A 545 -29.69 13.57 -9.22
CA TYR A 545 -28.71 13.94 -8.20
C TYR A 545 -27.27 13.80 -8.68
N ASN A 546 -26.89 12.69 -9.32
CA ASN A 546 -25.53 12.56 -9.86
C ASN A 546 -25.28 13.54 -11.01
N TYR A 547 -26.30 13.80 -11.84
CA TYR A 547 -26.15 14.80 -12.89
C TYR A 547 -25.98 16.22 -12.30
N ALA A 548 -26.64 16.51 -11.19
CA ALA A 548 -26.45 17.75 -10.44
C ALA A 548 -25.01 17.87 -9.91
N LEU A 549 -24.47 16.81 -9.30
CA LEU A 549 -23.08 16.75 -8.84
C LEU A 549 -22.09 17.00 -9.99
N LEU A 550 -22.29 16.38 -11.14
CA LEU A 550 -21.46 16.58 -12.33
C LEU A 550 -21.54 18.04 -12.83
N CYS A 551 -22.73 18.64 -12.84
CA CYS A 551 -22.90 20.05 -13.20
C CYS A 551 -22.17 20.97 -12.21
N GLN A 552 -22.27 20.69 -10.90
CA GLN A 552 -21.59 21.44 -9.85
C GLN A 552 -20.07 21.37 -10.00
N LYS A 553 -19.52 20.18 -10.24
CA LYS A 553 -18.08 19.97 -10.49
C LYS A 553 -17.56 20.78 -11.69
N ARG A 554 -18.40 20.95 -12.73
CA ARG A 554 -18.09 21.75 -13.92
C ARG A 554 -18.29 23.26 -13.72
N GLY A 555 -18.79 23.68 -12.57
CA GLY A 555 -19.13 25.07 -12.27
C GLY A 555 -20.44 25.55 -12.90
N ASP A 556 -21.26 24.65 -13.46
CA ASP A 556 -22.56 24.98 -14.04
C ASP A 556 -23.65 24.96 -12.93
N LEU A 557 -23.46 25.85 -11.95
CA LEU A 557 -24.15 25.83 -10.64
C LEU A 557 -25.67 25.96 -10.75
N ASN A 558 -26.18 26.72 -11.73
CA ASN A 558 -27.62 26.85 -11.98
C ASN A 558 -28.27 25.53 -12.38
N LYS A 559 -27.59 24.71 -13.21
CA LYS A 559 -28.10 23.40 -13.59
C LYS A 559 -28.01 22.41 -12.44
N ALA A 560 -26.94 22.50 -11.63
CA ALA A 560 -26.82 21.68 -10.44
C ALA A 560 -28.02 21.92 -9.51
N GLU A 561 -28.37 23.18 -9.25
CA GLU A 561 -29.54 23.55 -8.47
C GLU A 561 -30.85 22.98 -9.05
N GLU A 562 -31.09 23.16 -10.36
CA GLU A 562 -32.27 22.62 -11.05
C GLU A 562 -32.39 21.10 -10.89
N PHE A 563 -31.29 20.38 -11.07
CA PHE A 563 -31.30 18.91 -11.00
C PHE A 563 -31.38 18.38 -9.57
N TYR A 564 -30.81 19.06 -8.57
CA TYR A 564 -31.08 18.71 -7.17
C TYR A 564 -32.56 18.90 -6.83
N LYS A 565 -33.18 20.01 -7.25
CA LYS A 565 -34.62 20.24 -7.07
C LYS A 565 -35.45 19.15 -7.74
N LYS A 566 -35.10 18.73 -8.96
CA LYS A 566 -35.75 17.59 -9.64
C LYS A 566 -35.57 16.27 -8.91
N ALA A 567 -34.40 16.00 -8.32
CA ALA A 567 -34.19 14.80 -7.52
C ALA A 567 -35.15 14.78 -6.31
N ILE A 568 -35.31 15.93 -5.65
CA ILE A 568 -36.24 16.13 -4.53
C ILE A 568 -37.71 16.02 -4.97
N GLU A 569 -38.07 16.54 -6.14
CA GLU A 569 -39.43 16.42 -6.68
C GLU A 569 -39.83 14.96 -6.96
N ASN A 570 -38.88 14.14 -7.43
CA ASN A 570 -39.11 12.72 -7.69
C ASN A 570 -39.08 11.87 -6.41
N ASP A 571 -38.31 12.27 -5.40
CA ASP A 571 -38.31 11.66 -4.08
C ASP A 571 -38.14 12.73 -2.99
N GLY A 572 -39.28 13.11 -2.40
CA GLY A 572 -39.33 14.12 -1.35
C GLY A 572 -38.62 13.73 -0.05
N SER A 573 -38.25 12.46 0.11
CA SER A 573 -37.49 11.93 1.24
C SER A 573 -35.99 11.84 0.98
N TYR A 574 -35.51 12.28 -0.19
CA TYR A 574 -34.12 12.10 -0.60
C TYR A 574 -33.16 13.10 0.06
N VAL A 575 -32.84 12.86 1.34
CA VAL A 575 -32.05 13.75 2.22
C VAL A 575 -30.72 14.19 1.59
N MET A 576 -30.03 13.34 0.83
CA MET A 576 -28.76 13.69 0.18
C MET A 576 -28.91 14.83 -0.84
N ALA A 577 -30.01 14.87 -1.58
CA ALA A 577 -30.27 15.96 -2.52
C ALA A 577 -30.58 17.27 -1.79
N TYR A 578 -31.36 17.22 -0.69
CA TYR A 578 -31.57 18.40 0.17
C TYR A 578 -30.25 18.92 0.75
N MET A 579 -29.39 18.03 1.26
CA MET A 579 -28.12 18.39 1.89
C MET A 579 -27.18 19.08 0.89
N ASN A 580 -26.97 18.49 -0.29
CA ASN A 580 -26.08 19.07 -1.29
C ASN A 580 -26.64 20.33 -1.95
N LEU A 581 -27.97 20.44 -2.09
CA LEU A 581 -28.60 21.69 -2.52
C LEU A 581 -28.38 22.80 -1.49
N ALA A 582 -28.57 22.51 -0.20
CA ALA A 582 -28.34 23.48 0.87
C ALA A 582 -26.88 23.93 0.95
N LEU A 583 -25.92 23.01 0.76
CA LEU A 583 -24.48 23.32 0.66
C LEU A 583 -24.17 24.19 -0.57
N LEU A 584 -24.68 23.81 -1.75
CA LEU A 584 -24.51 24.60 -2.98
C LEU A 584 -25.05 26.03 -2.81
N LEU A 585 -26.23 26.18 -2.21
CA LEU A 585 -26.84 27.49 -1.94
C LEU A 585 -26.03 28.29 -0.92
N THR A 586 -25.41 27.64 0.07
CA THR A 586 -24.44 28.27 0.99
C THR A 586 -23.26 28.84 0.22
N ASP A 587 -22.64 28.06 -0.66
CA ASP A 587 -21.49 28.48 -1.47
C ASP A 587 -21.85 29.64 -2.43
N LEU A 588 -23.10 29.68 -2.90
CA LEU A 588 -23.66 30.76 -3.70
C LEU A 588 -24.07 32.00 -2.88
N ASN A 589 -23.89 31.98 -1.55
CA ASN A 589 -24.35 33.00 -0.60
C ASN A 589 -25.88 33.22 -0.58
N ASN A 590 -26.67 32.25 -1.06
CA ASN A 590 -28.13 32.25 -0.92
C ASN A 590 -28.52 31.60 0.42
N PHE A 591 -28.21 32.30 1.50
CA PHE A 591 -28.32 31.77 2.86
C PHE A 591 -29.75 31.51 3.30
N GLU A 592 -30.73 32.32 2.85
CA GLU A 592 -32.14 32.15 3.22
C GLU A 592 -32.69 30.81 2.72
N GLU A 593 -32.45 30.49 1.45
CA GLU A 593 -32.92 29.24 0.85
C GLU A 593 -32.12 28.03 1.34
N SER A 594 -30.83 28.20 1.63
CA SER A 594 -30.02 27.17 2.28
C SER A 594 -30.56 26.80 3.67
N ILE A 595 -30.88 27.80 4.52
CA ILE A 595 -31.48 27.57 5.85
C ILE A 595 -32.79 26.79 5.69
N TYR A 596 -33.65 27.19 4.75
CA TYR A 596 -34.90 26.49 4.48
C TYR A 596 -34.69 25.00 4.19
N TYR A 597 -33.73 24.65 3.33
CA TYR A 597 -33.48 23.25 2.99
C TYR A 597 -32.85 22.46 4.14
N TYR A 598 -31.97 23.04 4.96
CA TYR A 598 -31.49 22.38 6.17
C TYR A 598 -32.60 22.17 7.21
N GLU A 599 -33.50 23.15 7.37
CA GLU A 599 -34.67 23.01 8.25
C GLU A 599 -35.62 21.91 7.75
N LYS A 600 -35.79 21.77 6.43
CA LYS A 600 -36.53 20.64 5.85
C LYS A 600 -35.92 19.28 6.17
N ILE A 601 -34.59 19.19 6.18
CA ILE A 601 -33.90 17.96 6.62
C ILE A 601 -34.24 17.66 8.09
N LEU A 602 -34.25 18.67 8.96
CA LEU A 602 -34.60 18.51 10.37
C LEU A 602 -36.09 18.25 10.62
N GLU A 603 -36.98 18.67 9.72
CA GLU A 603 -38.40 18.28 9.75
C GLU A 603 -38.60 16.80 9.41
N MET A 604 -37.81 16.26 8.46
CA MET A 604 -37.86 14.85 8.06
C MET A 604 -37.14 13.94 9.07
N ASP A 605 -36.00 14.41 9.58
CA ASP A 605 -35.13 13.71 10.53
C ASP A 605 -34.60 14.72 11.56
N ASP A 606 -35.29 14.80 12.70
CA ASP A 606 -34.95 15.71 13.80
C ASP A 606 -33.68 15.28 14.58
N THR A 607 -33.04 14.19 14.15
CA THR A 607 -31.77 13.69 14.67
C THR A 607 -30.60 13.94 13.71
N ASN A 608 -30.83 14.57 12.56
CA ASN A 608 -29.80 14.78 11.54
C ASN A 608 -28.70 15.76 11.98
N ILE A 609 -27.59 15.21 12.49
CA ILE A 609 -26.48 16.00 13.04
C ILE A 609 -25.80 16.87 11.99
N PHE A 610 -25.72 16.41 10.74
CA PHE A 610 -25.10 17.18 9.65
C PHE A 610 -25.87 18.47 9.38
N ALA A 611 -27.21 18.41 9.35
CA ALA A 611 -28.05 19.59 9.19
C ALA A 611 -27.90 20.56 10.38
N PHE A 612 -27.90 20.06 11.63
CA PHE A 612 -27.61 20.89 12.81
C PHE A 612 -26.25 21.58 12.72
N ASN A 613 -25.20 20.83 12.36
CA ASN A 613 -23.84 21.34 12.28
C ASN A 613 -23.70 22.41 11.18
N ASN A 614 -24.26 22.16 9.99
CA ASN A 614 -24.19 23.11 8.88
C ASN A 614 -25.04 24.36 9.13
N LEU A 615 -26.21 24.25 9.76
CA LEU A 615 -26.98 25.41 10.22
C LEU A 615 -26.19 26.25 11.23
N ALA A 616 -25.52 25.61 12.18
CA ALA A 616 -24.71 26.31 13.17
C ALA A 616 -23.55 27.08 12.52
N LEU A 617 -22.82 26.45 11.60
CA LEU A 617 -21.76 27.09 10.81
C LEU A 617 -22.30 28.23 9.94
N LEU A 618 -23.48 28.07 9.34
CA LEU A 618 -24.11 29.10 8.52
C LEU A 618 -24.49 30.33 9.36
N TYR A 619 -25.09 30.12 10.53
CA TYR A 619 -25.39 31.21 11.45
C TYR A 619 -24.13 31.87 12.03
N GLU A 620 -23.03 31.12 12.17
CA GLU A 620 -21.72 31.70 12.49
C GLU A 620 -21.23 32.64 11.37
N HIS A 621 -21.37 32.24 10.10
CA HIS A 621 -21.03 33.08 8.95
C HIS A 621 -21.91 34.33 8.84
N LEU A 622 -23.16 34.25 9.30
CA LEU A 622 -24.09 35.37 9.37
C LEU A 622 -23.90 36.26 10.62
N ASP A 623 -22.86 36.01 11.43
CA ASP A 623 -22.59 36.68 12.70
C ASP A 623 -23.74 36.59 13.73
N ASP A 624 -24.65 35.61 13.60
CA ASP A 624 -25.70 35.31 14.57
C ASP A 624 -25.22 34.22 15.56
N SER A 625 -24.36 34.64 16.50
CA SER A 625 -23.74 33.73 17.46
C SER A 625 -24.75 33.05 18.39
N ASP A 626 -25.92 33.65 18.62
CA ASP A 626 -26.94 33.09 19.52
C ASP A 626 -27.64 31.90 18.86
N LYS A 627 -28.04 32.03 17.58
CA LYS A 627 -28.60 30.90 16.83
C LYS A 627 -27.57 29.82 16.59
N ALA A 628 -26.34 30.16 16.21
CA ALA A 628 -25.26 29.21 16.03
C ALA A 628 -25.05 28.36 17.30
N LEU A 629 -24.95 29.03 18.46
CA LEU A 629 -24.83 28.36 19.76
C LEU A 629 -26.01 27.45 20.07
N ASN A 630 -27.23 27.84 19.68
CA ASN A 630 -28.43 27.03 19.89
C ASN A 630 -28.39 25.75 19.03
N PHE A 631 -28.11 25.85 17.72
CA PHE A 631 -28.04 24.68 16.84
C PHE A 631 -26.91 23.72 17.23
N TYR A 632 -25.73 24.22 17.63
CA TYR A 632 -24.68 23.38 18.20
C TYR A 632 -25.18 22.61 19.43
N LYS A 633 -25.84 23.28 20.38
CA LYS A 633 -26.34 22.64 21.59
C LYS A 633 -27.45 21.64 21.32
N GLU A 634 -28.40 21.95 20.45
CA GLU A 634 -29.49 21.04 20.10
C GLU A 634 -28.96 19.80 19.38
N GLY A 635 -28.08 19.96 18.39
CA GLY A 635 -27.48 18.81 17.70
C GLY A 635 -26.64 17.94 18.65
N MET A 636 -25.82 18.54 19.53
CA MET A 636 -25.06 17.78 20.53
C MET A 636 -25.95 17.01 21.53
N LYS A 637 -27.17 17.47 21.82
CA LYS A 637 -28.11 16.74 22.70
C LYS A 637 -28.61 15.44 22.08
N LYS A 638 -28.64 15.36 20.74
CA LYS A 638 -29.09 14.17 20.01
C LYS A 638 -28.06 13.04 20.01
N LEU A 639 -26.82 13.32 20.40
CA LEU A 639 -25.72 12.38 20.41
C LEU A 639 -25.41 11.80 21.81
N SER A 640 -25.22 10.48 21.86
CA SER A 640 -24.71 9.75 23.02
C SER A 640 -23.18 9.65 23.05
N PHE A 641 -22.49 9.99 21.96
CA PHE A 641 -21.03 9.95 21.81
C PHE A 641 -20.47 11.31 21.33
N PHE A 642 -19.15 11.44 21.32
CA PHE A 642 -18.45 12.65 20.86
C PHE A 642 -18.26 12.62 19.33
N ASP A 643 -18.60 13.71 18.64
CA ASP A 643 -18.65 13.76 17.17
C ASP A 643 -18.22 15.15 16.64
N ASN A 644 -18.13 15.31 15.31
CA ASN A 644 -17.72 16.53 14.60
C ASN A 644 -18.45 17.80 15.06
N ILE A 645 -19.75 17.71 15.36
CA ILE A 645 -20.50 18.87 15.85
C ILE A 645 -19.97 19.39 17.20
N HIS A 646 -19.45 18.52 18.06
CA HIS A 646 -18.80 18.93 19.30
C HIS A 646 -17.46 19.62 19.03
N VAL A 647 -16.69 19.13 18.05
CA VAL A 647 -15.43 19.74 17.62
C VAL A 647 -15.67 21.14 17.05
N ASN A 648 -16.64 21.28 16.14
CA ASN A 648 -17.02 22.59 15.57
C ASN A 648 -17.56 23.54 16.64
N TYR A 649 -18.34 23.04 17.60
CA TYR A 649 -18.76 23.82 18.76
C TYR A 649 -17.55 24.31 19.60
N LEU A 650 -16.53 23.47 19.81
CA LEU A 650 -15.32 23.86 20.53
C LEU A 650 -14.50 24.91 19.77
N PHE A 651 -14.38 24.79 18.44
CA PHE A 651 -13.77 25.82 17.60
C PHE A 651 -14.55 27.13 17.63
N PHE A 652 -15.89 27.06 17.56
CA PHE A 652 -16.77 28.21 17.75
C PHE A 652 -16.53 28.88 19.11
N LEU A 653 -16.46 28.10 20.19
CA LEU A 653 -16.11 28.62 21.50
C LEU A 653 -14.70 29.23 21.53
N GLN A 654 -13.71 28.66 20.83
CA GLN A 654 -12.36 29.21 20.79
C GLN A 654 -12.33 30.58 20.12
N LYS A 655 -13.11 30.75 19.05
CA LYS A 655 -13.22 32.01 18.31
C LYS A 655 -13.98 33.08 19.10
N PHE A 656 -15.16 32.76 19.64
CA PHE A 656 -16.06 33.77 20.24
C PHE A 656 -16.02 33.82 21.77
N PHE A 657 -15.62 32.74 22.43
CA PHE A 657 -15.66 32.58 23.89
C PHE A 657 -14.44 31.83 24.46
N PRO A 658 -13.18 32.22 24.15
CA PRO A 658 -11.98 31.40 24.38
C PRO A 658 -11.80 30.96 25.84
N LYS A 659 -12.23 31.78 26.80
CA LYS A 659 -12.18 31.47 28.24
C LYS A 659 -13.08 30.30 28.68
N LYS A 660 -14.01 29.85 27.83
CA LYS A 660 -14.94 28.75 28.13
C LYS A 660 -14.48 27.40 27.57
N VAL A 661 -13.57 27.40 26.59
CA VAL A 661 -13.20 26.21 25.81
C VAL A 661 -12.62 25.11 26.69
N ASP A 662 -11.58 25.43 27.47
CA ASP A 662 -10.93 24.48 28.38
C ASP A 662 -11.93 23.84 29.37
N LYS A 663 -12.86 24.64 29.90
CA LYS A 663 -13.91 24.15 30.79
C LYS A 663 -14.86 23.19 30.09
N GLU A 664 -15.22 23.43 28.83
CA GLU A 664 -16.07 22.53 28.05
C GLU A 664 -15.33 21.26 27.62
N PHE A 665 -14.04 21.33 27.24
CA PHE A 665 -13.22 20.13 27.02
C PHE A 665 -13.21 19.23 28.26
N LYS A 666 -12.90 19.78 29.45
CA LYS A 666 -12.92 19.04 30.72
C LYS A 666 -14.28 18.43 31.04
N LYS A 667 -15.38 19.07 30.63
CA LYS A 667 -16.73 18.55 30.80
C LYS A 667 -17.03 17.41 29.81
N PHE A 668 -16.63 17.54 28.56
CA PHE A 668 -16.77 16.47 27.57
C PHE A 668 -15.89 15.27 27.93
N ILE A 669 -14.68 15.46 28.45
CA ILE A 669 -13.80 14.36 28.87
C ILE A 669 -14.46 13.52 29.98
N LYS A 670 -15.19 14.18 30.90
CA LYS A 670 -15.98 13.48 31.92
C LYS A 670 -17.19 12.74 31.36
N LYS A 671 -17.81 13.27 30.30
CA LYS A 671 -19.01 12.69 29.68
C LYS A 671 -18.68 11.56 28.71
N PHE A 672 -17.56 11.66 28.00
CA PHE A 672 -17.11 10.77 26.94
C PHE A 672 -15.67 10.30 27.21
N PRO A 673 -15.43 9.55 28.30
CA PRO A 673 -14.09 9.14 28.72
C PRO A 673 -13.41 8.16 27.76
N ASP A 674 -14.18 7.56 26.85
CA ASP A 674 -13.74 6.54 25.89
C ASP A 674 -13.66 7.11 24.46
N SER A 675 -13.57 8.43 24.28
CA SER A 675 -13.49 9.07 22.96
C SER A 675 -12.06 9.48 22.62
N ALA A 676 -11.38 8.69 21.78
CA ALA A 676 -10.02 8.99 21.32
C ALA A 676 -9.92 10.37 20.65
N LYS A 677 -10.87 10.68 19.76
CA LYS A 677 -10.95 11.97 19.06
C LYS A 677 -11.04 13.17 20.00
N LEU A 678 -11.73 13.02 21.13
CA LEU A 678 -11.84 14.10 22.12
C LEU A 678 -10.50 14.39 22.79
N PHE A 679 -9.77 13.36 23.21
CA PHE A 679 -8.44 13.54 23.79
C PHE A 679 -7.45 14.11 22.78
N TYR A 680 -7.49 13.61 21.53
CA TYR A 680 -6.71 14.13 20.41
C TYR A 680 -6.96 15.63 20.16
N GLU A 681 -8.23 16.07 20.05
CA GLU A 681 -8.54 17.49 19.83
C GLU A 681 -8.17 18.36 21.04
N TYR A 682 -8.24 17.82 22.25
CA TYR A 682 -7.81 18.56 23.45
C TYR A 682 -6.29 18.73 23.48
N ALA A 683 -5.52 17.69 23.16
CA ALA A 683 -4.06 17.77 23.03
C ALA A 683 -3.65 18.85 22.02
N LYS A 684 -4.28 18.87 20.84
CA LYS A 684 -4.05 19.91 19.83
C LYS A 684 -4.43 21.30 20.29
N TYR A 685 -5.54 21.44 21.01
CA TYR A 685 -5.93 22.72 21.59
C TYR A 685 -4.87 23.24 22.57
N LEU A 686 -4.38 22.36 23.45
CA LEU A 686 -3.33 22.67 24.43
C LEU A 686 -2.01 23.09 23.75
N GLU A 687 -1.57 22.35 22.73
CA GLU A 687 -0.42 22.75 21.89
C GLU A 687 -0.61 24.14 21.27
N ASN A 688 -1.80 24.42 20.72
CA ASN A 688 -2.10 25.69 20.06
C ASN A 688 -2.10 26.88 21.03
N VAL A 689 -2.48 26.69 22.29
CA VAL A 689 -2.42 27.74 23.32
C VAL A 689 -1.07 27.80 24.05
N GLY A 690 -0.15 26.88 23.72
CA GLY A 690 1.19 26.80 24.31
C GLY A 690 1.23 26.20 25.73
N ASP A 691 0.15 25.56 26.17
CA ASP A 691 0.10 24.84 27.44
C ASP A 691 0.53 23.39 27.19
N LEU A 692 1.82 23.11 27.34
CA LEU A 692 2.40 21.80 27.00
C LEU A 692 2.20 20.76 28.13
N ASP A 693 1.68 21.18 29.28
CA ASP A 693 1.50 20.31 30.44
C ASP A 693 0.41 19.26 30.16
N GLY A 694 0.79 17.98 30.18
CA GLY A 694 -0.14 16.85 29.99
C GLY A 694 -0.59 16.59 28.54
N VAL A 695 -0.06 17.32 27.55
CA VAL A 695 -0.36 17.09 26.12
C VAL A 695 -0.03 15.65 25.70
N GLU A 696 1.15 15.16 26.10
CA GLU A 696 1.60 13.80 25.81
C GLU A 696 0.63 12.75 26.40
N GLU A 697 0.19 12.94 27.65
CA GLU A 697 -0.75 12.03 28.32
C GLU A 697 -2.09 11.94 27.56
N PHE A 698 -2.57 13.05 27.01
CA PHE A 698 -3.79 13.05 26.21
C PHE A 698 -3.61 12.37 24.85
N TYR A 699 -2.47 12.54 24.20
CA TYR A 699 -2.16 11.79 22.98
C TYR A 699 -2.03 10.28 23.24
N GLU A 700 -1.35 9.88 24.31
CA GLU A 700 -1.25 8.47 24.70
C GLU A 700 -2.63 7.88 24.98
N LYS A 701 -3.45 8.58 25.76
CA LYS A 701 -4.80 8.13 26.07
C LYS A 701 -5.67 8.02 24.81
N ALA A 702 -5.55 8.95 23.86
CA ALA A 702 -6.22 8.83 22.58
C ALA A 702 -5.78 7.55 21.85
N LEU A 703 -4.46 7.28 21.83
CA LEU A 703 -3.84 6.16 21.13
C LEU A 703 -4.12 4.79 21.76
N GLU A 704 -4.41 4.76 23.06
CA GLU A 704 -4.88 3.58 23.79
C GLU A 704 -6.33 3.22 23.44
N ILE A 705 -7.18 4.23 23.24
CA ILE A 705 -8.61 4.04 22.95
C ILE A 705 -8.80 3.62 21.48
N GLU A 706 -8.27 4.39 20.54
CA GLU A 706 -8.45 4.14 19.11
C GLU A 706 -7.26 4.70 18.32
N VAL A 707 -6.79 3.94 17.34
CA VAL A 707 -5.71 4.38 16.45
C VAL A 707 -6.32 4.94 15.17
N PHE A 708 -5.93 6.14 14.76
CA PHE A 708 -6.29 6.73 13.47
C PHE A 708 -5.12 7.58 12.91
N PRO A 709 -5.06 7.80 11.57
CA PRO A 709 -3.87 8.38 10.94
C PRO A 709 -3.47 9.77 11.45
N ASP A 710 -4.44 10.67 11.63
CA ASP A 710 -4.16 12.04 12.08
C ASP A 710 -3.59 12.05 13.51
N LEU A 711 -4.03 11.13 14.37
CA LEU A 711 -3.46 10.98 15.72
C LEU A 711 -2.00 10.54 15.65
N ILE A 712 -1.69 9.51 14.87
CA ILE A 712 -0.30 9.02 14.70
C ILE A 712 0.60 10.16 14.22
N ILE A 713 0.20 10.84 13.15
CA ILE A 713 1.03 11.87 12.51
C ILE A 713 1.26 13.04 13.47
N ASN A 714 0.19 13.59 14.07
CA ASN A 714 0.34 14.76 14.93
C ASN A 714 1.04 14.43 16.25
N TYR A 715 0.78 13.26 16.84
CA TYR A 715 1.48 12.84 18.05
C TYR A 715 2.98 12.63 17.79
N ALA A 716 3.33 11.98 16.69
CA ALA A 716 4.73 11.82 16.31
C ALA A 716 5.41 13.17 16.03
N ILE A 717 4.75 14.09 15.33
CA ILE A 717 5.27 15.46 15.11
C ILE A 717 5.46 16.21 16.44
N PHE A 718 4.55 16.06 17.41
CA PHE A 718 4.71 16.62 18.75
C PHE A 718 5.94 16.06 19.47
N LEU A 719 6.17 14.74 19.38
CA LEU A 719 7.35 14.07 19.94
C LEU A 719 8.65 14.52 19.24
N GLU A 720 8.62 14.71 17.91
CA GLU A 720 9.75 15.26 17.14
C GLU A 720 10.12 16.67 17.61
N LYS A 721 9.13 17.56 17.80
CA LYS A 721 9.36 18.91 18.34
C LYS A 721 9.95 18.88 19.75
N SER A 722 9.63 17.84 20.52
CA SER A 722 10.16 17.59 21.86
C SER A 722 11.50 16.85 21.86
N ASN A 723 12.10 16.61 20.69
CA ASN A 723 13.33 15.82 20.47
C ASN A 723 13.26 14.36 20.96
N ASN A 724 12.07 13.78 21.07
CA ASN A 724 11.85 12.39 21.47
C ASN A 724 11.65 11.47 20.24
N PHE A 725 12.70 11.33 19.43
CA PHE A 725 12.66 10.61 18.17
C PHE A 725 12.42 9.10 18.33
N GLU A 726 12.94 8.48 19.39
CA GLU A 726 12.75 7.04 19.67
C GLU A 726 11.26 6.71 19.87
N LYS A 727 10.54 7.56 20.62
CA LYS A 727 9.11 7.36 20.85
C LYS A 727 8.29 7.72 19.61
N ALA A 728 8.69 8.76 18.87
CA ALA A 728 8.05 9.11 17.61
C ALA A 728 8.13 7.96 16.60
N GLU A 729 9.28 7.26 16.54
CA GLU A 729 9.48 6.08 15.70
C GLU A 729 8.50 4.95 16.07
N LEU A 730 8.34 4.63 17.36
CA LEU A 730 7.36 3.63 17.81
C LEU A 730 5.92 3.99 17.42
N VAL A 731 5.56 5.27 17.50
CA VAL A 731 4.23 5.76 17.08
C VAL A 731 4.05 5.60 15.57
N TYR A 732 5.04 5.94 14.75
CA TYR A 732 4.98 5.72 13.31
C TYR A 732 4.91 4.24 12.93
N ASP A 733 5.65 3.37 13.60
CA ASP A 733 5.61 1.92 13.36
C ASP A 733 4.20 1.36 13.64
N LYS A 734 3.59 1.74 14.77
CA LYS A 734 2.18 1.39 15.08
C LYS A 734 1.22 1.91 14.00
N GLY A 735 1.49 3.11 13.47
CA GLY A 735 0.75 3.69 12.35
C GLY A 735 0.87 2.92 11.05
N ILE A 736 2.07 2.43 10.72
CA ILE A 736 2.33 1.61 9.53
C ILE A 736 1.64 0.25 9.64
N GLU A 737 1.68 -0.37 10.82
CA GLU A 737 1.00 -1.64 11.10
C GLU A 737 -0.52 -1.50 10.96
N SER A 738 -1.08 -0.41 11.48
CA SER A 738 -2.53 -0.16 11.47
C SER A 738 -3.03 0.33 10.10
N PHE A 739 -2.23 1.13 9.39
CA PHE A 739 -2.61 1.78 8.13
C PHE A 739 -1.56 1.59 7.03
N PRO A 740 -1.36 0.36 6.53
CA PRO A 740 -0.28 0.04 5.60
C PRO A 740 -0.37 0.78 4.25
N ASN A 741 -1.54 1.32 3.90
CA ASN A 741 -1.81 2.06 2.67
C ASN A 741 -1.94 3.59 2.88
N ASN A 742 -1.59 4.13 4.05
CA ASN A 742 -1.61 5.58 4.26
C ASN A 742 -0.27 6.23 3.88
N ALA A 743 -0.24 6.97 2.77
CA ALA A 743 0.98 7.59 2.25
C ALA A 743 1.59 8.65 3.19
N PHE A 744 0.76 9.39 3.94
CA PHE A 744 1.22 10.48 4.81
C PHE A 744 2.01 9.96 6.02
N ILE A 745 1.67 8.78 6.56
CA ILE A 745 2.43 8.17 7.65
C ILE A 745 3.86 7.85 7.17
N TYR A 746 4.01 7.17 6.03
CA TYR A 746 5.33 6.88 5.46
C TYR A 746 6.12 8.14 5.11
N TYR A 747 5.44 9.18 4.60
CA TYR A 747 6.08 10.44 4.28
C TYR A 747 6.61 11.12 5.54
N ASN A 748 5.77 11.36 6.56
CA ASN A 748 6.19 12.06 7.78
C ASN A 748 7.26 11.27 8.53
N TYR A 749 7.13 9.94 8.62
CA TYR A 749 8.18 9.11 9.18
C TYR A 749 9.49 9.21 8.38
N GLY A 750 9.40 9.20 7.04
CA GLY A 750 10.56 9.44 6.18
C GLY A 750 11.20 10.82 6.38
N VAL A 751 10.41 11.86 6.63
CA VAL A 751 10.90 13.21 6.96
C VAL A 751 11.64 13.20 8.29
N MET A 752 11.07 12.59 9.33
CA MET A 752 11.70 12.44 10.64
C MET A 752 13.04 11.71 10.54
N LEU A 753 13.10 10.59 9.81
CA LEU A 753 14.34 9.85 9.58
C LEU A 753 15.40 10.68 8.85
N ASP A 754 15.00 11.57 7.92
CA ASP A 754 15.93 12.50 7.25
C ASP A 754 16.50 13.53 8.24
N ILE A 755 15.70 14.00 9.21
CA ILE A 755 16.12 14.95 10.25
C ILE A 755 17.17 14.33 11.17
N ILE A 756 17.02 13.05 11.55
CA ILE A 756 18.01 12.33 12.38
C ILE A 756 19.17 11.74 11.55
N ASN A 757 19.28 12.10 10.27
CA ASN A 757 20.30 11.64 9.31
C ASN A 757 20.29 10.14 8.97
N ASP A 758 19.16 9.43 9.15
CA ASP A 758 18.94 8.08 8.62
C ASP A 758 18.36 8.14 7.20
N HIS A 759 19.22 8.57 6.28
CA HIS A 759 18.87 8.84 4.89
C HIS A 759 18.41 7.59 4.12
N ASP A 760 18.98 6.42 4.40
CA ASP A 760 18.66 5.17 3.69
C ASP A 760 17.24 4.69 3.98
N ARG A 761 16.82 4.72 5.26
CA ARG A 761 15.44 4.37 5.62
C ARG A 761 14.46 5.46 5.19
N SER A 762 14.80 6.73 5.38
CA SER A 762 14.01 7.87 4.90
C SER A 762 13.61 7.69 3.43
N LYS A 763 14.60 7.45 2.57
CA LYS A 763 14.39 7.23 1.13
C LYS A 763 13.48 6.05 0.82
N LYS A 764 13.59 4.94 1.55
CA LYS A 764 12.73 3.76 1.36
C LYS A 764 11.28 4.08 1.69
N LEU A 765 11.03 4.78 2.80
CA LEU A 765 9.69 5.16 3.24
C LEU A 765 9.05 6.19 2.30
N VAL A 766 9.79 7.24 1.91
CA VAL A 766 9.29 8.24 0.95
C VAL A 766 8.99 7.61 -0.42
N LYS A 767 9.80 6.66 -0.88
CA LYS A 767 9.47 5.86 -2.09
C LYS A 767 8.19 5.05 -1.92
N LYS A 768 7.92 4.53 -0.72
CA LYS A 768 6.68 3.80 -0.43
C LYS A 768 5.48 4.75 -0.45
N ALA A 769 5.59 5.94 0.16
CA ALA A 769 4.58 7.00 0.06
C ALA A 769 4.26 7.34 -1.40
N LEU A 770 5.29 7.51 -2.25
CA LEU A 770 5.13 7.78 -3.69
C LEU A 770 4.54 6.63 -4.51
N ARG A 771 4.63 5.38 -4.04
CA ARG A 771 3.96 4.25 -4.68
C ARG A 771 2.47 4.25 -4.40
N ILE A 772 2.08 4.69 -3.21
CA ILE A 772 0.69 4.80 -2.76
C ILE A 772 0.03 6.03 -3.41
N ASP A 773 0.67 7.20 -3.31
CA ASP A 773 0.22 8.44 -3.97
C ASP A 773 1.39 9.08 -4.73
N ASN A 774 1.40 8.84 -6.05
CA ASN A 774 2.45 9.34 -6.92
C ASN A 774 2.20 10.79 -7.41
N THR A 775 1.02 11.34 -7.13
CA THR A 775 0.58 12.65 -7.62
C THR A 775 0.79 13.76 -6.60
N ASN A 776 0.95 13.42 -5.33
CA ASN A 776 1.15 14.38 -4.25
C ASN A 776 2.37 15.30 -4.49
N PRO A 777 2.20 16.63 -4.54
CA PRO A 777 3.30 17.54 -4.81
C PRO A 777 4.36 17.51 -3.71
N THR A 778 3.96 17.31 -2.45
CA THR A 778 4.83 17.27 -1.27
C THR A 778 5.78 16.08 -1.32
N PHE A 779 5.25 14.88 -1.60
CA PHE A 779 6.06 13.66 -1.66
C PHE A 779 7.06 13.71 -2.82
N ASN A 780 6.61 14.25 -3.97
CA ASN A 780 7.44 14.40 -5.16
C ASN A 780 8.62 15.37 -4.93
N TYR A 781 8.41 16.55 -4.32
CA TYR A 781 9.52 17.47 -4.07
C TYR A 781 10.47 16.91 -3.01
N PHE A 782 9.96 16.28 -1.94
CA PHE A 782 10.82 15.77 -0.87
C PHE A 782 11.70 14.63 -1.36
N TYR A 783 11.17 13.74 -2.19
CA TYR A 783 11.98 12.72 -2.84
C TYR A 783 13.03 13.33 -3.80
N ALA A 784 12.69 14.42 -4.48
CA ALA A 784 13.66 15.13 -5.31
C ALA A 784 14.77 15.82 -4.49
N LYS A 785 14.45 16.35 -3.30
CA LYS A 785 15.44 16.86 -2.33
C LYS A 785 16.43 15.74 -1.95
N ILE A 786 15.92 14.56 -1.60
CA ILE A 786 16.73 13.37 -1.30
C ILE A 786 17.68 13.05 -2.48
N LEU A 787 17.13 12.97 -3.69
CA LEU A 787 17.91 12.69 -4.90
C LEU A 787 18.99 13.75 -5.18
N PHE A 788 18.71 15.02 -4.85
CA PHE A 788 19.63 16.12 -5.04
C PHE A 788 20.83 16.02 -4.09
N PHE A 789 20.58 15.94 -2.78
CA PHE A 789 21.67 15.98 -1.79
C PHE A 789 22.40 14.66 -1.62
N GLN A 790 21.69 13.52 -1.67
CA GLN A 790 22.28 12.23 -1.31
C GLN A 790 22.83 11.47 -2.52
N GLU A 791 22.18 11.58 -3.68
CA GLU A 791 22.58 10.83 -4.88
C GLU A 791 23.27 11.68 -5.96
N ASN A 792 23.25 13.02 -5.82
CA ASN A 792 23.65 13.93 -6.89
C ASN A 792 22.92 13.65 -8.23
N ASN A 793 21.70 13.10 -8.17
CA ASN A 793 20.95 12.66 -9.35
C ASN A 793 20.00 13.75 -9.85
N TYR A 794 20.60 14.83 -10.37
CA TYR A 794 19.89 16.04 -10.76
C TYR A 794 18.83 15.82 -11.85
N LYS A 795 19.09 14.90 -12.79
CA LYS A 795 18.14 14.59 -13.87
C LYS A 795 16.86 13.93 -13.33
N LEU A 796 17.01 12.99 -12.40
CA LEU A 796 15.86 12.33 -11.79
C LEU A 796 15.14 13.26 -10.82
N ALA A 797 15.87 14.02 -10.00
CA ALA A 797 15.32 15.05 -9.11
C ALA A 797 14.44 16.04 -9.90
N LYS A 798 14.93 16.52 -11.05
CA LYS A 798 14.17 17.39 -11.96
C LYS A 798 12.83 16.77 -12.37
N LYS A 799 12.81 15.48 -12.73
CA LYS A 799 11.59 14.78 -13.17
C LYS A 799 10.52 14.73 -12.08
N TYR A 800 10.91 14.52 -10.83
CA TYR A 800 9.97 14.50 -9.70
C TYR A 800 9.48 15.92 -9.35
N LEU A 801 10.36 16.93 -9.42
CA LEU A 801 9.94 18.32 -9.25
C LEU A 801 9.03 18.81 -10.39
N ASP A 802 9.25 18.36 -11.63
CA ASP A 802 8.34 18.60 -12.77
C ASP A 802 6.93 18.06 -12.46
N LYS A 803 6.82 16.89 -11.82
CA LYS A 803 5.53 16.35 -11.36
C LYS A 803 4.92 17.20 -10.26
N SER A 804 5.71 17.57 -9.25
CA SER A 804 5.26 18.39 -8.13
C SER A 804 4.69 19.73 -8.61
N LEU A 805 5.46 20.50 -9.39
CA LEU A 805 5.07 21.82 -9.89
C LEU A 805 3.98 21.80 -10.97
N LYS A 806 3.72 20.64 -11.59
CA LYS A 806 2.57 20.46 -12.48
C LYS A 806 1.25 20.46 -11.70
N VAL A 807 1.27 19.89 -10.49
CA VAL A 807 0.09 19.79 -9.62
C VAL A 807 -0.06 21.05 -8.78
N ASP A 808 1.03 21.50 -8.15
CA ASP A 808 1.07 22.72 -7.34
C ASP A 808 2.19 23.66 -7.81
N PRO A 809 1.89 24.57 -8.75
CA PRO A 809 2.85 25.57 -9.23
C PRO A 809 3.32 26.55 -8.15
N TYR A 810 2.56 26.70 -7.05
CA TYR A 810 2.82 27.64 -5.96
C TYR A 810 3.55 26.98 -4.78
N ASN A 811 4.02 25.75 -4.94
CA ASN A 811 4.82 25.10 -3.92
C ASN A 811 6.20 25.78 -3.78
N TYR A 812 6.41 26.50 -2.68
CA TYR A 812 7.66 27.22 -2.40
C TYR A 812 8.90 26.30 -2.47
N TYR A 813 8.91 25.20 -1.72
CA TYR A 813 10.07 24.31 -1.64
C TYR A 813 10.38 23.66 -2.98
N ALA A 814 9.36 23.23 -3.73
CA ALA A 814 9.56 22.66 -5.06
C ALA A 814 10.17 23.68 -6.03
N ASN A 815 9.76 24.94 -6.00
CA ASN A 815 10.36 26.00 -6.84
C ASN A 815 11.83 26.23 -6.49
N VAL A 816 12.19 26.32 -5.20
CA VAL A 816 13.59 26.48 -4.74
C VAL A 816 14.45 25.30 -5.18
N TYR A 817 14.04 24.06 -4.88
CA TYR A 817 14.82 22.87 -5.26
C TYR A 817 14.89 22.69 -6.78
N TYR A 818 13.86 23.08 -7.53
CA TYR A 818 13.91 23.07 -9.00
C TYR A 818 14.95 24.06 -9.53
N ALA A 819 14.98 25.27 -8.97
CA ALA A 819 15.98 26.27 -9.32
C ALA A 819 17.41 25.77 -9.00
N MET A 820 17.61 25.12 -7.85
CA MET A 820 18.90 24.52 -7.47
C MET A 820 19.31 23.36 -8.39
N VAL A 821 18.38 22.49 -8.77
CA VAL A 821 18.62 21.41 -9.74
C VAL A 821 19.01 21.98 -11.11
N LEU A 822 18.33 23.03 -11.57
CA LEU A 822 18.66 23.72 -12.81
C LEU A 822 20.04 24.38 -12.75
N LYS A 823 20.41 24.97 -11.61
CA LYS A 823 21.75 25.50 -11.35
C LYS A 823 22.81 24.41 -11.47
N ALA A 824 22.61 23.27 -10.81
CA ALA A 824 23.52 22.12 -10.88
C ALA A 824 23.66 21.57 -12.32
N LEU A 825 22.59 21.65 -13.10
CA LEU A 825 22.58 21.30 -14.54
C LEU A 825 23.10 22.43 -15.46
N LYS A 826 23.67 23.51 -14.90
CA LYS A 826 24.20 24.68 -15.62
C LYS A 826 23.17 25.41 -16.49
N ASN A 827 21.90 25.38 -16.10
CA ASN A 827 20.79 26.09 -16.75
C ASN A 827 20.39 27.34 -15.95
N TYR A 828 21.31 28.28 -15.84
CA TYR A 828 21.19 29.46 -14.98
C TYR A 828 20.00 30.36 -15.34
N ASN A 829 19.72 30.57 -16.64
CA ASN A 829 18.59 31.40 -17.10
C ASN A 829 17.24 30.87 -16.61
N LYS A 830 17.02 29.54 -16.67
CA LYS A 830 15.79 28.96 -16.12
C LYS A 830 15.82 28.96 -14.60
N SER A 831 16.96 28.66 -13.99
CA SER A 831 17.12 28.65 -12.52
C SER A 831 16.64 29.98 -11.91
N LYS A 832 17.06 31.11 -12.49
CA LYS A 832 16.61 32.46 -12.11
C LYS A 832 15.10 32.60 -12.01
N ILE A 833 14.36 32.18 -13.05
CA ILE A 833 12.89 32.30 -13.10
C ILE A 833 12.24 31.57 -11.93
N TYR A 834 12.76 30.41 -11.53
CA TYR A 834 12.18 29.62 -10.44
C TYR A 834 12.57 30.14 -9.05
N PHE A 835 13.75 30.77 -8.90
CA PHE A 835 14.07 31.52 -7.68
C PHE A 835 13.17 32.75 -7.52
N GLU A 836 12.94 33.51 -8.59
CA GLU A 836 12.02 34.66 -8.59
C GLU A 836 10.60 34.22 -8.19
N LYS A 837 10.11 33.12 -8.76
CA LYS A 837 8.82 32.54 -8.35
C LYS A 837 8.78 32.15 -6.88
N ALA A 838 9.84 31.50 -6.37
CA ALA A 838 9.88 31.12 -4.96
C ALA A 838 9.84 32.35 -4.03
N ILE A 839 10.52 33.43 -4.43
CA ILE A 839 10.51 34.71 -3.71
C ILE A 839 9.13 35.37 -3.79
N ASP A 840 8.47 35.36 -4.96
CA ASP A 840 7.10 35.88 -5.11
C ASP A 840 6.09 35.13 -4.21
N ILE A 841 6.29 33.83 -4.03
CA ILE A 841 5.44 32.98 -3.17
C ILE A 841 5.71 33.26 -1.68
N MET A 842 6.98 33.35 -1.27
CA MET A 842 7.37 33.57 0.11
C MET A 842 8.47 34.64 0.21
N PRO A 843 8.09 35.93 0.21
CA PRO A 843 9.02 37.06 0.19
C PRO A 843 9.89 37.18 1.45
N ASP A 844 9.47 36.58 2.56
CA ASP A 844 10.16 36.61 3.85
C ASP A 844 11.06 35.37 4.07
N SER A 845 11.49 34.71 2.98
CA SER A 845 12.34 33.52 3.08
C SER A 845 13.80 33.81 2.76
N TYR A 846 14.65 33.89 3.79
CA TYR A 846 16.09 34.13 3.61
C TYR A 846 16.76 33.08 2.70
N TYR A 847 16.32 31.82 2.79
CA TYR A 847 16.93 30.71 2.06
C TYR A 847 16.80 30.85 0.54
N ALA A 848 15.67 31.40 0.05
CA ALA A 848 15.46 31.62 -1.37
C ALA A 848 16.40 32.71 -1.92
N TYR A 849 16.52 33.84 -1.22
CA TYR A 849 17.45 34.92 -1.60
C TYR A 849 18.91 34.44 -1.56
N TYR A 850 19.29 33.73 -0.50
CA TYR A 850 20.64 33.18 -0.35
C TYR A 850 21.00 32.22 -1.49
N GLN A 851 20.14 31.23 -1.78
CA GLN A 851 20.40 30.28 -2.87
C GLN A 851 20.41 30.95 -4.24
N TYR A 852 19.63 32.02 -4.42
CA TYR A 852 19.63 32.79 -5.65
C TYR A 852 20.90 33.64 -5.80
N ALA A 853 21.38 34.26 -4.72
CA ALA A 853 22.65 34.99 -4.69
C ALA A 853 23.82 34.08 -5.08
N LEU A 854 23.89 32.87 -4.48
CA LEU A 854 24.88 31.85 -4.86
C LEU A 854 24.78 31.45 -6.33
N ALA A 855 23.57 31.34 -6.88
CA ALA A 855 23.37 31.00 -8.29
C ALA A 855 23.91 32.09 -9.23
N LYS A 856 23.66 33.36 -8.91
CA LYS A 856 24.17 34.51 -9.68
C LYS A 856 25.69 34.65 -9.53
N TRP A 857 26.23 34.43 -8.33
CA TRP A 857 27.67 34.46 -8.08
C TRP A 857 28.41 33.40 -8.91
N GLN A 858 27.92 32.16 -8.94
CA GLN A 858 28.50 31.09 -9.75
C GLN A 858 28.42 31.35 -11.27
N ASN A 859 27.47 32.18 -11.71
CA ASN A 859 27.30 32.56 -13.11
C ASN A 859 28.06 33.86 -13.47
N ASN A 860 28.88 34.39 -12.56
CA ASN A 860 29.62 35.65 -12.71
C ASN A 860 28.72 36.82 -13.17
N GLU A 861 27.53 36.93 -12.59
CA GLU A 861 26.61 38.04 -12.86
C GLU A 861 27.06 39.35 -12.17
N VAL A 862 26.28 40.42 -12.35
CA VAL A 862 26.59 41.75 -11.82
C VAL A 862 26.73 41.71 -10.30
N ILE A 863 27.89 42.15 -9.79
CA ILE A 863 28.25 42.14 -8.36
C ILE A 863 27.17 42.83 -7.51
N ARG A 864 26.66 43.99 -7.93
CA ARG A 864 25.62 44.73 -7.21
C ARG A 864 24.34 43.90 -7.00
N ASP A 865 23.84 43.24 -8.05
CA ASP A 865 22.64 42.40 -7.94
C ASP A 865 22.82 41.23 -6.96
N ILE A 866 24.04 40.69 -6.89
CA ILE A 866 24.38 39.60 -5.97
C ILE A 866 24.40 40.13 -4.53
N MET A 867 25.00 41.30 -4.29
CA MET A 867 25.01 41.97 -3.00
C MET A 867 23.59 42.26 -2.52
N ASP A 868 22.73 42.82 -3.38
CA ASP A 868 21.34 43.16 -3.03
C ASP A 868 20.56 41.91 -2.54
N LEU A 869 20.81 40.73 -3.13
CA LEU A 869 20.19 39.48 -2.70
C LEU A 869 20.77 38.95 -1.38
N PHE A 870 22.08 39.04 -1.18
CA PHE A 870 22.70 38.67 0.09
C PHE A 870 22.24 39.59 1.23
N ASP A 871 22.20 40.90 0.99
CA ASP A 871 21.67 41.89 1.93
C ASP A 871 20.23 41.54 2.32
N LYS A 872 19.38 41.19 1.34
CA LYS A 872 18.01 40.73 1.62
C LYS A 872 17.95 39.44 2.43
N ALA A 873 18.84 38.48 2.16
CA ALA A 873 18.89 37.24 2.92
C ALA A 873 19.26 37.51 4.39
N VAL A 874 20.25 38.36 4.63
CA VAL A 874 20.69 38.78 5.96
C VAL A 874 19.60 39.56 6.71
N ASP A 875 18.96 40.53 6.05
CA ASP A 875 17.86 41.33 6.61
C ASP A 875 16.69 40.46 7.13
N ILE A 876 16.39 39.36 6.41
CA ILE A 876 15.25 38.51 6.69
C ILE A 876 15.54 37.49 7.81
N GLY A 877 16.73 36.88 7.79
CA GLY A 877 17.00 35.72 8.63
C GLY A 877 18.47 35.54 8.98
N TYR A 878 18.70 35.24 10.26
CA TYR A 878 20.03 34.97 10.79
C TYR A 878 20.48 33.53 10.49
N ASN A 879 21.61 33.39 9.80
CA ASN A 879 22.31 32.11 9.61
C ASN A 879 23.80 32.35 9.37
N TYR A 880 24.64 31.78 10.23
CA TYR A 880 26.10 31.82 10.16
C TYR A 880 26.67 31.57 8.75
N TYR A 881 26.20 30.54 8.05
CA TYR A 881 26.71 30.18 6.73
C TYR A 881 26.41 31.25 5.68
N VAL A 882 25.28 31.96 5.82
CA VAL A 882 24.90 33.07 4.93
C VAL A 882 25.87 34.23 5.13
N PHE A 883 26.19 34.58 6.37
CA PHE A 883 27.17 35.62 6.68
C PHE A 883 28.55 35.27 6.15
N TYR A 884 29.01 34.03 6.38
CA TYR A 884 30.32 33.60 5.92
C TYR A 884 30.45 33.67 4.38
N ASP A 885 29.50 33.09 3.65
CA ASP A 885 29.53 33.12 2.18
C ASP A 885 29.45 34.55 1.64
N TYR A 886 28.67 35.42 2.28
CA TYR A 886 28.58 36.81 1.87
C TYR A 886 29.88 37.57 2.13
N LEU A 887 30.48 37.42 3.31
CA LEU A 887 31.77 38.01 3.64
C LEU A 887 32.88 37.52 2.73
N TYR A 888 32.90 36.22 2.41
CA TYR A 888 33.81 35.66 1.43
C TYR A 888 33.62 36.30 0.05
N PHE A 889 32.37 36.41 -0.42
CA PHE A 889 32.03 37.07 -1.68
C PHE A 889 32.52 38.53 -1.70
N LEU A 890 32.29 39.29 -0.64
CA LEU A 890 32.73 40.69 -0.54
C LEU A 890 34.26 40.81 -0.55
N ALA A 891 34.96 39.94 0.19
CA ALA A 891 36.41 39.92 0.25
C ALA A 891 37.04 39.58 -1.11
N GLN A 892 36.50 38.57 -1.80
CA GLN A 892 36.95 38.17 -3.14
C GLN A 892 36.75 39.29 -4.18
N ASN A 893 35.69 40.09 -4.05
CA ASN A 893 35.34 41.16 -4.98
C ASN A 893 35.81 42.55 -4.52
N LEU A 894 36.75 42.60 -3.56
CA LEU A 894 37.38 43.83 -3.05
C LEU A 894 36.38 44.88 -2.50
N GLN A 895 35.23 44.43 -1.99
CA GLN A 895 34.18 45.30 -1.43
C GLN A 895 34.42 45.55 0.07
N PHE A 896 35.59 46.06 0.44
CA PHE A 896 36.04 46.10 1.84
C PHE A 896 35.20 46.98 2.78
N ASN A 897 34.61 48.07 2.28
CA ASN A 897 33.74 48.91 3.12
C ASN A 897 32.48 48.15 3.56
N ARG A 898 31.81 47.48 2.60
CA ARG A 898 30.63 46.67 2.89
C ARG A 898 30.99 45.43 3.70
N PHE A 899 32.17 44.86 3.46
CA PHE A 899 32.70 43.75 4.26
C PHE A 899 32.76 44.11 5.76
N GLU A 900 33.33 45.28 6.10
CA GLU A 900 33.43 45.71 7.51
C GLU A 900 32.05 45.91 8.14
N GLU A 901 31.09 46.51 7.42
CA GLU A 901 29.70 46.68 7.89
C GLU A 901 29.02 45.33 8.20
N ILE A 902 29.02 44.40 7.24
CA ILE A 902 28.38 43.08 7.40
C ILE A 902 29.09 42.24 8.47
N LYS A 903 30.41 42.39 8.59
CA LYS A 903 31.20 41.70 9.62
C LYS A 903 30.84 42.21 11.02
N ASP A 904 30.67 43.52 11.19
CA ASP A 904 30.25 44.09 12.49
C ASP A 904 28.84 43.62 12.85
N GLU A 905 27.90 43.61 11.90
CA GLU A 905 26.55 43.06 12.09
C GLU A 905 26.57 41.56 12.46
N ALA A 906 27.34 40.75 11.73
CA ALA A 906 27.50 39.33 12.02
C ALA A 906 28.08 39.10 13.44
N LEU A 907 29.06 39.92 13.86
CA LEU A 907 29.66 39.84 15.19
C LEU A 907 28.70 40.26 16.31
N GLU A 908 27.81 41.22 16.06
CA GLU A 908 26.77 41.59 17.03
C GLU A 908 25.80 40.44 17.28
N ILE A 909 25.51 39.62 16.25
CA ILE A 909 24.54 38.52 16.36
C ILE A 909 25.20 37.21 16.84
N GLU A 910 26.32 36.79 16.24
CA GLU A 910 27.06 35.58 16.64
C GLU A 910 27.67 35.71 18.04
N GLY A 911 28.03 36.93 18.44
CA GLY A 911 28.71 37.22 19.70
C GLY A 911 30.02 36.44 19.89
N ASP A 912 30.47 36.33 21.13
CA ASP A 912 31.61 35.47 21.52
C ASP A 912 31.20 33.98 21.67
N SER A 913 30.23 33.49 20.89
CA SER A 913 29.68 32.13 21.05
C SER A 913 30.08 31.15 19.96
N ASN A 914 30.51 31.65 18.79
CA ASN A 914 30.89 30.83 17.64
C ASN A 914 32.39 30.97 17.31
N PRO A 915 33.25 30.09 17.86
CA PRO A 915 34.69 30.19 17.62
C PRO A 915 35.10 29.85 16.18
N GLU A 916 34.28 29.10 15.44
CA GLU A 916 34.53 28.79 14.03
C GLU A 916 34.43 30.06 13.17
N PHE A 917 33.46 30.93 13.45
CA PHE A 917 33.32 32.21 12.77
C PHE A 917 34.58 33.08 12.88
N PHE A 918 35.21 33.13 14.05
CA PHE A 918 36.46 33.86 14.22
C PHE A 918 37.60 33.27 13.39
N THR A 919 37.69 31.95 13.24
CA THR A 919 38.72 31.34 12.37
C THR A 919 38.50 31.71 10.90
N HIS A 920 37.24 31.71 10.43
CA HIS A 920 36.89 32.15 9.09
C HIS A 920 37.18 33.64 8.84
N LEU A 921 36.90 34.52 9.81
CA LEU A 921 37.30 35.92 9.71
C LEU A 921 38.83 36.06 9.65
N GLY A 922 39.55 35.31 10.49
CA GLY A 922 41.02 35.23 10.46
C GLY A 922 41.55 34.87 9.08
N TYR A 923 40.96 33.85 8.46
CA TYR A 923 41.28 33.39 7.10
C TYR A 923 41.02 34.49 6.05
N LEU A 924 39.84 35.12 6.09
CA LEU A 924 39.45 36.17 5.13
C LEU A 924 40.38 37.39 5.21
N TYR A 925 40.76 37.80 6.43
CA TYR A 925 41.71 38.88 6.63
C TYR A 925 43.13 38.53 6.16
N PHE A 926 43.55 37.26 6.30
CA PHE A 926 44.87 36.81 5.88
C PHE A 926 45.00 36.69 4.36
N TYR A 927 44.06 36.01 3.69
CA TYR A 927 44.19 35.66 2.28
C TYR A 927 43.71 36.76 1.32
N PHE A 928 42.60 37.44 1.64
CA PHE A 928 41.97 38.39 0.72
C PHE A 928 42.25 39.85 1.08
N ILE A 929 42.12 40.22 2.36
CA ILE A 929 42.28 41.61 2.80
C ILE A 929 43.75 41.96 3.02
N ARG A 930 44.59 40.96 3.33
CA ARG A 930 46.02 41.09 3.65
C ARG A 930 46.29 41.98 4.88
N ASP A 931 45.41 41.93 5.87
CA ASP A 931 45.57 42.57 7.19
C ASP A 931 45.92 41.51 8.24
N TYR A 932 47.23 41.31 8.43
CA TYR A 932 47.75 40.25 9.30
C TYR A 932 47.52 40.53 10.79
N ASP A 933 47.46 41.80 11.19
CA ASP A 933 47.20 42.18 12.57
C ASP A 933 45.75 41.87 12.96
N LYS A 934 44.78 42.21 12.10
CA LYS A 934 43.37 41.82 12.31
C LYS A 934 43.19 40.31 12.25
N SER A 935 43.81 39.65 11.27
CA SER A 935 43.75 38.18 11.16
C SER A 935 44.21 37.50 12.45
N LYS A 936 45.34 37.96 13.01
CA LYS A 936 45.87 37.46 14.28
C LYS A 936 44.86 37.60 15.42
N ILE A 937 44.23 38.76 15.57
CA ILE A 937 43.24 39.02 16.64
C ILE A 937 42.10 38.00 16.60
N PHE A 938 41.57 37.69 15.41
CA PHE A 938 40.47 36.75 15.28
C PHE A 938 40.90 35.30 15.57
N TYR A 939 42.06 34.85 15.09
CA TYR A 939 42.58 33.54 15.47
C TYR A 939 42.88 33.44 16.98
N GLU A 940 43.42 34.49 17.62
CA GLU A 940 43.64 34.50 19.08
C GLU A 940 42.32 34.38 19.85
N LYS A 941 41.25 35.06 19.41
CA LYS A 941 39.91 34.88 20.00
C LYS A 941 39.42 33.43 19.92
N ALA A 942 39.55 32.77 18.76
CA ALA A 942 39.17 31.36 18.62
C ALA A 942 39.98 30.43 19.55
N ILE A 943 41.28 30.71 19.73
CA ILE A 943 42.16 29.99 20.65
C ILE A 943 41.74 30.19 22.11
N ASP A 944 41.41 31.42 22.51
CA ASP A 944 40.96 31.75 23.87
C ASP A 944 39.65 31.01 24.22
N MET A 945 38.81 30.76 23.22
CA MET A 945 37.60 29.94 23.31
C MET A 945 37.87 28.42 23.31
N LYS A 946 39.15 28.01 23.32
CA LYS A 946 39.60 26.60 23.30
C LYS A 946 39.13 25.81 22.08
N TYR A 947 38.84 26.49 20.98
CA TYR A 947 38.46 25.82 19.73
C TYR A 947 39.69 25.25 19.03
N SER A 948 39.52 24.06 18.43
CA SER A 948 40.57 23.40 17.66
C SER A 948 40.30 23.63 16.18
N PHE A 949 41.25 24.25 15.50
CA PHE A 949 41.24 24.49 14.06
C PHE A 949 42.61 24.14 13.49
N ASP A 950 42.79 24.28 12.18
CA ASP A 950 44.10 24.13 11.56
C ASP A 950 45.07 25.22 12.04
N PHE A 951 45.86 24.89 13.07
CA PHE A 951 46.82 25.82 13.67
C PHE A 951 47.90 26.28 12.68
N SER A 952 48.03 25.65 11.51
CA SER A 952 48.99 26.07 10.50
C SER A 952 48.59 27.40 9.85
N GLU A 953 47.29 27.69 9.72
CA GLU A 953 46.82 28.97 9.20
C GLU A 953 47.21 30.12 10.13
N TYR A 954 47.04 29.94 11.44
CA TYR A 954 47.48 30.93 12.42
C TYR A 954 49.01 31.06 12.48
N ALA A 955 49.73 29.94 12.31
CA ALA A 955 51.19 29.96 12.20
C ALA A 955 51.66 30.74 10.96
N ASP A 956 50.95 30.63 9.83
CA ASP A 956 51.20 31.41 8.63
C ASP A 956 51.01 32.91 8.87
N VAL A 957 49.97 33.31 9.60
CA VAL A 957 49.74 34.71 10.02
C VAL A 957 50.92 35.22 10.86
N LEU A 958 51.33 34.47 11.89
CA LEU A 958 52.46 34.84 12.75
C LEU A 958 53.77 34.93 11.99
N ARG A 959 54.02 34.04 11.03
CA ARG A 959 55.19 34.06 10.15
C ARG A 959 55.22 35.35 9.32
N ASN A 960 54.08 35.76 8.74
CA ASN A 960 53.99 36.99 7.95
C ASN A 960 54.14 38.26 8.81
N LEU A 961 53.81 38.19 10.09
CA LEU A 961 54.12 39.24 11.09
C LEU A 961 55.58 39.21 11.59
N GLY A 962 56.41 38.28 11.11
CA GLY A 962 57.81 38.15 11.53
C GLY A 962 58.00 37.47 12.89
N ARG A 963 56.97 36.84 13.47
CA ARG A 963 57.00 36.19 14.80
C ARG A 963 57.35 34.70 14.67
N PHE A 964 58.51 34.40 14.09
CA PHE A 964 58.88 33.04 13.64
C PHE A 964 58.98 31.99 14.76
N ASP A 965 59.47 32.37 15.95
CA ASP A 965 59.55 31.47 17.12
C ASP A 965 58.17 31.11 17.67
N GLU A 966 57.20 32.01 17.52
CA GLU A 966 55.82 31.74 17.92
C GLU A 966 55.09 30.92 16.86
N ALA A 967 55.31 31.23 15.59
CA ALA A 967 54.83 30.42 14.47
C ALA A 967 55.31 28.96 14.59
N ASP A 968 56.57 28.71 14.95
CA ASP A 968 57.13 27.36 15.18
C ASP A 968 56.32 26.55 16.21
N LYS A 969 55.86 27.18 17.30
CA LYS A 969 55.03 26.50 18.31
C LYS A 969 53.69 26.05 17.72
N PHE A 970 53.06 26.88 16.89
CA PHE A 970 51.77 26.58 16.27
C PHE A 970 51.88 25.61 15.11
N TYR A 971 52.95 25.66 14.30
CA TYR A 971 53.23 24.61 13.31
C TYR A 971 53.47 23.25 13.97
N LYS A 972 54.20 23.19 15.09
CA LYS A 972 54.33 21.93 15.88
C LYS A 972 52.98 21.42 16.38
N LYS A 973 52.10 22.33 16.80
CA LYS A 973 50.76 21.98 17.25
C LYS A 973 49.92 21.42 16.08
N ALA A 974 49.97 22.06 14.92
CA ALA A 974 49.32 21.60 13.69
C ALA A 974 49.84 20.22 13.26
N PHE A 975 51.16 20.03 13.25
CA PHE A 975 51.82 18.76 12.96
C PHE A 975 51.34 17.63 13.90
N SER A 976 51.34 17.92 15.22
CA SER A 976 50.92 16.93 16.23
C SER A 976 49.43 16.58 16.13
N ALA A 977 48.61 17.51 15.64
CA ALA A 977 47.17 17.32 15.42
C ALA A 977 46.84 16.68 14.06
N GLY A 978 47.85 16.43 13.21
CA GLY A 978 47.66 15.80 11.90
C GLY A 978 47.16 16.74 10.79
N PHE A 979 47.20 18.06 10.99
CA PHE A 979 46.89 19.04 9.95
C PHE A 979 48.06 19.16 8.97
N LEU A 980 48.19 18.16 8.10
CA LEU A 980 49.29 18.03 7.15
C LEU A 980 48.77 18.22 5.72
N SER A 981 49.31 19.21 5.03
CA SER A 981 49.05 19.52 3.63
C SER A 981 50.36 19.87 2.91
N LEU A 982 50.35 19.88 1.58
CA LEU A 982 51.49 20.35 0.79
C LEU A 982 51.92 21.78 1.21
N ASN A 983 50.94 22.68 1.39
CA ASN A 983 51.19 24.06 1.82
C ASN A 983 51.73 24.14 3.25
N PHE A 984 51.28 23.26 4.15
CA PHE A 984 51.80 23.18 5.51
C PHE A 984 53.32 22.93 5.51
N TYR A 985 53.78 21.91 4.79
CA TYR A 985 55.21 21.57 4.74
C TYR A 985 56.04 22.68 4.11
N ILE A 986 55.55 23.28 3.02
CA ILE A 986 56.22 24.41 2.38
C ILE A 986 56.32 25.59 3.35
N ASN A 987 55.21 26.03 3.94
CA ASN A 987 55.21 27.22 4.80
C ASN A 987 56.01 27.01 6.09
N TYR A 988 55.96 25.81 6.68
CA TYR A 988 56.75 25.49 7.86
C TYR A 988 58.26 25.41 7.54
N GLY A 989 58.62 24.86 6.37
CA GLY A 989 59.99 24.91 5.85
C GLY A 989 60.49 26.35 5.68
N VAL A 990 59.65 27.24 5.15
CA VAL A 990 59.97 28.68 5.06
C VAL A 990 60.09 29.33 6.44
N ASN A 991 59.30 28.92 7.42
CA ASN A 991 59.48 29.40 8.80
C ASN A 991 60.84 28.98 9.39
N PHE A 992 61.27 27.74 9.14
CA PHE A 992 62.61 27.29 9.54
C PHE A 992 63.73 28.03 8.83
N LEU A 993 63.56 28.38 7.55
CA LEU A 993 64.48 29.26 6.84
C LEU A 993 64.65 30.61 7.54
N ASN A 994 63.54 31.24 7.95
CA ASN A 994 63.58 32.51 8.68
C ASN A 994 64.23 32.39 10.07
N LEU A 995 64.11 31.22 10.71
CA LEU A 995 64.82 30.87 11.95
C LEU A 995 66.28 30.45 11.73
N LYS A 996 66.76 30.41 10.47
CA LYS A 996 68.10 29.95 10.08
C LYS A 996 68.38 28.50 10.46
N LYS A 997 67.33 27.68 10.50
CA LYS A 997 67.34 26.22 10.75
C LYS A 997 67.27 25.47 9.43
N TYR A 998 68.39 25.43 8.71
CA TYR A 998 68.40 25.03 7.30
C TYR A 998 68.17 23.54 7.09
N ASP A 999 68.66 22.68 7.99
CA ASP A 999 68.47 21.23 7.89
C ASP A 999 66.99 20.85 8.08
N GLU A 1000 66.34 21.45 9.08
CA GLU A 1000 64.91 21.27 9.33
C GLU A 1000 64.04 21.86 8.20
N ALA A 1001 64.46 22.98 7.61
CA ALA A 1001 63.79 23.54 6.43
C ALA A 1001 63.83 22.57 5.24
N LEU A 1002 65.00 21.99 4.94
CA LEU A 1002 65.15 20.99 3.89
C LEU A 1002 64.30 19.75 4.15
N GLU A 1003 64.28 19.26 5.39
CA GLU A 1003 63.43 18.13 5.78
C GLU A 1003 61.96 18.41 5.46
N MET A 1004 61.45 19.59 5.81
CA MET A 1004 60.06 19.96 5.50
C MET A 1004 59.81 20.07 3.99
N PHE A 1005 60.73 20.65 3.22
CA PHE A 1005 60.57 20.73 1.77
C PHE A 1005 60.63 19.35 1.08
N PHE A 1006 61.48 18.44 1.54
CA PHE A 1006 61.49 17.07 1.02
C PHE A 1006 60.23 16.30 1.41
N ASN A 1007 59.72 16.51 2.63
CA ASN A 1007 58.42 15.96 3.03
C ASN A 1007 57.28 16.51 2.15
N ALA A 1008 57.33 17.78 1.74
CA ALA A 1008 56.37 18.35 0.79
C ALA A 1008 56.41 17.62 -0.57
N ALA A 1009 57.62 17.34 -1.08
CA ALA A 1009 57.82 16.59 -2.33
C ALA A 1009 57.36 15.13 -2.24
N ASP A 1010 57.51 14.50 -1.08
CA ASP A 1010 57.04 13.13 -0.85
C ASP A 1010 55.52 13.06 -0.63
N TYR A 1011 54.92 14.12 -0.07
CA TYR A 1011 53.48 14.21 0.19
C TYR A 1011 52.66 14.24 -1.10
N ASP A 1012 53.09 15.01 -2.10
CA ASP A 1012 52.50 15.00 -3.43
C ASP A 1012 53.57 14.74 -4.50
N LYS A 1013 53.69 13.47 -4.89
CA LYS A 1013 54.68 13.03 -5.89
C LYS A 1013 54.39 13.54 -7.29
N GLU A 1014 53.16 13.99 -7.56
CA GLU A 1014 52.80 14.63 -8.83
C GLU A 1014 53.04 16.14 -8.80
N TYR A 1015 53.22 16.72 -7.61
CA TYR A 1015 53.55 18.13 -7.44
C TYR A 1015 55.03 18.40 -7.73
N GLU A 1016 55.34 18.57 -9.01
CA GLU A 1016 56.56 19.24 -9.46
C GLU A 1016 56.29 20.76 -9.48
N GLY A 1017 56.15 21.39 -8.30
CA GLY A 1017 56.05 22.85 -8.22
C GLY A 1017 57.43 23.48 -8.32
N SER A 1018 57.63 24.44 -9.25
CA SER A 1018 58.91 25.16 -9.34
C SER A 1018 59.27 25.89 -8.03
N ASP A 1019 58.26 26.34 -7.28
CA ASP A 1019 58.45 27.10 -6.03
C ASP A 1019 59.06 26.25 -4.91
N LEU A 1020 58.72 24.96 -4.86
CA LEU A 1020 59.30 24.02 -3.90
C LEU A 1020 60.79 23.80 -4.17
N PHE A 1021 61.15 23.54 -5.44
CA PHE A 1021 62.55 23.39 -5.82
C PHE A 1021 63.35 24.68 -5.66
N VAL A 1022 62.73 25.84 -5.87
CA VAL A 1022 63.35 27.15 -5.60
C VAL A 1022 63.63 27.32 -4.11
N ASN A 1023 62.70 26.95 -3.23
CA ASN A 1023 62.92 27.03 -1.79
C ASN A 1023 64.03 26.08 -1.32
N ILE A 1024 64.13 24.87 -1.86
CA ILE A 1024 65.24 23.94 -1.60
C ILE A 1024 66.58 24.52 -2.10
N ALA A 1025 66.60 25.05 -3.32
CA ALA A 1025 67.78 25.66 -3.92
C ALA A 1025 68.28 26.87 -3.12
N PHE A 1026 67.35 27.72 -2.70
CA PHE A 1026 67.62 28.88 -1.86
C PHE A 1026 68.18 28.48 -0.49
N THR A 1027 67.63 27.40 0.11
CA THR A 1027 68.14 26.85 1.37
C THR A 1027 69.61 26.41 1.24
N TYR A 1028 69.97 25.69 0.17
CA TYR A 1028 71.36 25.29 -0.08
C TYR A 1028 72.28 26.50 -0.38
N ASP A 1029 71.81 27.55 -1.07
CA ASP A 1029 72.60 28.79 -1.24
C ASP A 1029 72.92 29.47 0.10
N LEU A 1030 71.95 29.48 1.03
CA LEU A 1030 72.14 30.02 2.38
C LEU A 1030 73.10 29.17 3.22
N MET A 1031 73.10 27.85 3.04
CA MET A 1031 74.04 26.93 3.70
C MET A 1031 75.46 26.99 3.13
N GLY A 1032 75.64 27.57 1.94
CA GLY A 1032 76.93 27.64 1.25
C GLY A 1032 77.23 26.46 0.30
N ASP A 1033 76.27 25.54 0.10
CA ASP A 1033 76.39 24.41 -0.84
C ASP A 1033 75.89 24.82 -2.22
N TYR A 1034 76.73 25.60 -2.92
CA TYR A 1034 76.36 26.24 -4.17
C TYR A 1034 76.13 25.26 -5.33
N ASP A 1035 76.80 24.11 -5.30
CA ASP A 1035 76.65 23.08 -6.33
C ASP A 1035 75.26 22.46 -6.24
N LYS A 1036 74.81 22.12 -5.02
CA LYS A 1036 73.43 21.66 -4.81
C LYS A 1036 72.39 22.73 -5.06
N ALA A 1037 72.65 23.98 -4.66
CA ALA A 1037 71.76 25.10 -4.94
C ALA A 1037 71.52 25.21 -6.47
N ASN A 1038 72.59 25.20 -7.26
CA ASN A 1038 72.48 25.26 -8.72
C ASN A 1038 71.80 24.02 -9.31
N GLU A 1039 72.03 22.81 -8.76
CA GLU A 1039 71.33 21.59 -9.18
C GLU A 1039 69.82 21.74 -9.03
N PHE A 1040 69.33 22.21 -7.88
CA PHE A 1040 67.90 22.37 -7.63
C PHE A 1040 67.30 23.55 -8.41
N TYR A 1041 68.03 24.63 -8.67
CA TYR A 1041 67.57 25.66 -9.61
C TYR A 1041 67.43 25.12 -11.04
N ILE A 1042 68.33 24.23 -11.50
CA ILE A 1042 68.19 23.56 -12.80
C ILE A 1042 66.98 22.61 -12.81
N LYS A 1043 66.66 21.96 -11.68
CA LYS A 1043 65.42 21.17 -11.54
C LYS A 1043 64.19 22.06 -11.65
N ALA A 1044 64.15 23.19 -10.94
CA ALA A 1044 63.08 24.17 -11.06
C ALA A 1044 62.89 24.69 -12.50
N GLU A 1045 64.00 24.94 -13.22
CA GLU A 1045 64.00 25.38 -14.63
C GLU A 1045 63.38 24.36 -15.60
N LYS A 1046 63.53 23.06 -15.32
CA LYS A 1046 62.93 21.99 -16.14
C LYS A 1046 61.41 21.93 -15.99
N VAL A 1047 60.94 22.30 -14.81
CA VAL A 1047 59.55 22.17 -14.37
C VAL A 1047 58.72 23.38 -14.79
N SER A 1048 59.22 24.60 -14.57
CA SER A 1048 58.53 25.81 -15.00
C SER A 1048 59.51 26.87 -15.48
N LYS A 1049 59.46 27.18 -16.79
CA LYS A 1049 60.31 28.20 -17.42
C LYS A 1049 59.72 29.60 -17.36
N ASP A 1050 58.42 29.70 -17.09
CA ASP A 1050 57.65 30.94 -17.15
C ASP A 1050 57.30 31.51 -15.76
N ASN A 1051 57.69 30.82 -14.68
CA ASN A 1051 57.47 31.29 -13.32
C ASN A 1051 58.49 32.38 -12.94
N VAL A 1052 57.96 33.56 -12.59
CA VAL A 1052 58.70 34.75 -12.17
C VAL A 1052 59.45 34.53 -10.85
N TYR A 1053 58.84 33.81 -9.89
CA TYR A 1053 59.46 33.48 -8.61
C TYR A 1053 60.72 32.64 -8.78
N PHE A 1054 60.65 31.61 -9.64
CA PHE A 1054 61.82 30.82 -10.02
C PHE A 1054 62.88 31.67 -10.73
N SER A 1055 62.48 32.39 -11.77
CA SER A 1055 63.40 33.06 -12.66
C SER A 1055 64.16 34.21 -11.97
N GLY A 1056 63.49 34.93 -11.06
CA GLY A 1056 64.09 35.98 -10.23
C GLY A 1056 65.12 35.42 -9.23
N ASN A 1057 64.75 34.39 -8.48
CA ASN A 1057 65.64 33.77 -7.49
C ASN A 1057 66.87 33.12 -8.15
N TYR A 1058 66.70 32.43 -9.27
CA TYR A 1058 67.83 31.80 -9.96
C TYR A 1058 68.74 32.84 -10.63
N ALA A 1059 68.18 33.89 -11.22
CA ALA A 1059 68.98 34.99 -11.76
C ALA A 1059 69.79 35.67 -10.64
N GLY A 1060 69.16 35.97 -9.50
CA GLY A 1060 69.83 36.53 -8.32
C GLY A 1060 70.99 35.65 -7.83
N PHE A 1061 70.78 34.34 -7.75
CA PHE A 1061 71.84 33.37 -7.43
C PHE A 1061 73.01 33.44 -8.42
N LEU A 1062 72.73 33.43 -9.73
CA LEU A 1062 73.75 33.48 -10.78
C LEU A 1062 74.56 34.78 -10.76
N PHE A 1063 73.91 35.93 -10.51
CA PHE A 1063 74.58 37.23 -10.37
C PHE A 1063 75.45 37.28 -9.11
N LYS A 1064 74.90 36.92 -7.95
CA LYS A 1064 75.59 36.94 -6.64
C LYS A 1064 76.86 36.09 -6.63
N ARG A 1065 76.89 35.03 -7.44
CA ARG A 1065 78.00 34.07 -7.51
C ARG A 1065 78.90 34.24 -8.74
N GLY A 1066 78.54 35.11 -9.69
CA GLY A 1066 79.33 35.37 -10.89
C GLY A 1066 79.45 34.17 -11.85
N LEU A 1067 78.47 33.26 -11.82
CA LEU A 1067 78.57 31.95 -12.49
C LEU A 1067 78.22 32.00 -13.98
N ASN A 1068 77.22 32.82 -14.38
CA ASN A 1068 76.80 32.98 -15.78
C ASN A 1068 75.91 34.21 -15.97
N TYR A 1069 76.52 35.35 -16.30
CA TYR A 1069 75.83 36.64 -16.47
C TYR A 1069 74.80 36.63 -17.61
N ASP A 1070 75.13 36.04 -18.75
CA ASP A 1070 74.22 35.99 -19.92
C ASP A 1070 72.97 35.16 -19.63
N LYS A 1071 73.11 34.04 -18.89
CA LYS A 1071 71.97 33.23 -18.45
C LYS A 1071 71.10 33.98 -17.45
N ALA A 1072 71.72 34.67 -16.48
CA ALA A 1072 70.99 35.47 -15.49
C ALA A 1072 70.17 36.61 -16.16
N LEU A 1073 70.76 37.29 -17.14
CA LEU A 1073 70.08 38.30 -17.97
C LEU A 1073 68.91 37.73 -18.79
N LYS A 1074 69.05 36.52 -19.35
CA LYS A 1074 67.96 35.86 -20.09
C LYS A 1074 66.79 35.51 -19.18
N LEU A 1075 67.04 34.97 -18.00
CA LEU A 1075 66.02 34.62 -17.00
C LEU A 1075 65.27 35.85 -16.48
N LEU A 1076 65.98 36.96 -16.25
CA LEU A 1076 65.33 38.23 -15.90
C LEU A 1076 64.45 38.75 -17.04
N ASN A 1077 64.93 38.73 -18.28
CA ASN A 1077 64.17 39.25 -19.41
C ASN A 1077 62.92 38.42 -19.76
N SER A 1078 62.95 37.09 -19.59
CA SER A 1078 61.76 36.24 -19.75
C SER A 1078 60.70 36.51 -18.68
N SER A 1079 61.13 36.78 -17.45
CA SER A 1079 60.23 37.17 -16.34
C SER A 1079 59.54 38.50 -16.61
N ILE A 1080 60.28 39.47 -17.17
CA ILE A 1080 59.80 40.81 -17.50
C ILE A 1080 58.71 40.78 -18.59
N SER A 1081 58.79 39.85 -19.54
CA SER A 1081 57.80 39.73 -20.62
C SER A 1081 56.46 39.11 -20.21
N ASN A 1082 56.41 38.34 -19.11
CA ASN A 1082 55.22 37.57 -18.74
C ASN A 1082 54.17 38.33 -17.91
N ASN A 1083 54.46 39.55 -17.44
CA ASN A 1083 53.48 40.46 -16.80
C ASN A 1083 52.57 39.79 -15.73
N SER A 1084 53.02 38.73 -15.07
CA SER A 1084 52.23 38.01 -14.05
C SER A 1084 52.36 38.71 -12.69
N PHE A 1085 51.21 38.89 -12.04
CA PHE A 1085 50.97 39.70 -10.84
C PHE A 1085 51.63 39.16 -9.57
N ASP A 1086 52.95 39.34 -9.42
CA ASP A 1086 53.57 39.40 -8.08
C ASP A 1086 54.56 40.55 -8.02
N ASP A 1087 54.09 41.67 -7.45
CA ASP A 1087 54.72 42.98 -7.53
C ASP A 1087 56.08 43.04 -6.78
N ILE A 1088 56.30 42.18 -5.78
CA ILE A 1088 57.53 42.16 -4.95
C ILE A 1088 58.68 41.43 -5.64
N GLN A 1089 58.43 40.28 -6.27
CA GLN A 1089 59.48 39.54 -6.99
C GLN A 1089 59.89 40.24 -8.29
N LEU A 1090 58.94 40.90 -8.97
CA LEU A 1090 59.28 41.78 -10.10
C LEU A 1090 60.18 42.93 -9.62
N LEU A 1091 59.89 43.53 -8.46
CA LEU A 1091 60.72 44.58 -7.85
C LEU A 1091 62.15 44.09 -7.58
N GLU A 1092 62.31 42.91 -6.98
CA GLU A 1092 63.62 42.26 -6.80
C GLU A 1092 64.36 42.08 -8.13
N CYS A 1093 63.68 41.61 -9.17
CA CYS A 1093 64.23 41.44 -10.51
C CYS A 1093 64.74 42.76 -11.11
N TYR A 1094 63.98 43.86 -10.98
CA TYR A 1094 64.40 45.18 -11.47
C TYR A 1094 65.54 45.78 -10.64
N ILE A 1095 65.61 45.47 -9.35
CA ILE A 1095 66.72 45.87 -8.48
C ILE A 1095 67.99 45.10 -8.86
N TYR A 1096 67.92 43.78 -9.06
CA TYR A 1096 69.06 43.00 -9.57
C TYR A 1096 69.52 43.49 -10.96
N MET A 1097 68.58 43.87 -11.83
CA MET A 1097 68.89 44.49 -13.12
C MET A 1097 69.61 45.85 -12.96
N LEU A 1098 69.20 46.69 -12.01
CA LEU A 1098 69.89 47.95 -11.70
C LEU A 1098 71.30 47.75 -11.15
N ILE A 1099 71.50 46.71 -10.33
CA ILE A 1099 72.77 46.46 -9.64
C ILE A 1099 73.82 45.87 -10.59
N TYR A 1100 73.41 44.92 -11.43
CA TYR A 1100 74.32 44.05 -12.17
C TYR A 1100 74.31 44.27 -13.70
N THR A 1101 73.54 45.23 -14.23
CA THR A 1101 73.43 45.49 -15.69
C THR A 1101 73.49 46.98 -16.06
N ASP A 1102 73.80 47.27 -17.33
CA ASP A 1102 73.86 48.65 -17.88
C ASP A 1102 72.55 49.14 -18.52
N ASP A 1103 71.46 48.35 -18.55
CA ASP A 1103 70.16 48.75 -19.13
C ASP A 1103 69.23 49.38 -18.07
N PHE A 1104 69.67 50.52 -17.52
CA PHE A 1104 69.01 51.20 -16.39
C PHE A 1104 67.70 51.89 -16.76
N THR A 1105 67.54 52.32 -18.01
CA THR A 1105 66.38 53.15 -18.42
C THR A 1105 65.07 52.36 -18.33
N LYS A 1106 65.13 51.05 -18.66
CA LYS A 1106 63.99 50.14 -18.58
C LYS A 1106 63.64 49.78 -17.14
N ALA A 1107 64.65 49.52 -16.31
CA ALA A 1107 64.47 49.23 -14.89
C ALA A 1107 63.92 50.43 -14.10
N LEU A 1108 64.46 51.64 -14.33
CA LEU A 1108 64.01 52.87 -13.68
C LEU A 1108 62.55 53.20 -13.98
N LYS A 1109 62.14 53.15 -15.27
CA LYS A 1109 60.73 53.40 -15.66
C LYS A 1109 59.73 52.47 -14.97
N LYS A 1110 60.13 51.23 -14.67
CA LYS A 1110 59.24 50.26 -14.03
C LYS A 1110 59.26 50.38 -12.51
N LEU A 1111 60.40 50.76 -11.92
CA LEU A 1111 60.49 51.12 -10.50
C LEU A 1111 59.67 52.37 -10.17
N ASP A 1112 59.66 53.39 -11.04
CA ASP A 1112 58.75 54.53 -10.93
C ASP A 1112 57.28 54.09 -10.95
N PHE A 1113 56.91 53.17 -11.86
CA PHE A 1113 55.56 52.61 -11.93
C PHE A 1113 55.14 51.87 -10.65
N PHE A 1114 56.05 51.11 -10.02
CA PHE A 1114 55.76 50.43 -8.75
C PHE A 1114 55.63 51.40 -7.58
N TYR A 1115 56.44 52.46 -7.56
CA TYR A 1115 56.33 53.54 -6.58
C TYR A 1115 54.98 54.27 -6.69
N ASP A 1116 54.56 54.64 -7.90
CA ASP A 1116 53.26 55.30 -8.15
C ASP A 1116 52.05 54.43 -7.77
N LYS A 1117 52.24 53.09 -7.71
CA LYS A 1117 51.25 52.10 -7.28
C LYS A 1117 51.21 51.87 -5.77
N GLY A 1118 52.10 52.49 -4.99
CA GLY A 1118 52.11 52.41 -3.52
C GLY A 1118 52.58 51.07 -2.95
N ILE A 1119 53.30 50.27 -3.72
CA ILE A 1119 53.83 48.97 -3.27
C ILE A 1119 55.00 49.20 -2.31
N ARG A 1120 54.87 48.71 -1.07
CA ARG A 1120 55.86 48.83 0.01
C ARG A 1120 56.41 47.45 0.35
N THR A 1121 57.71 47.34 0.62
CA THR A 1121 58.37 46.09 1.02
C THR A 1121 58.66 46.08 2.52
N THR A 1122 58.40 44.97 3.22
CA THR A 1122 58.46 44.91 4.70
C THR A 1122 59.69 44.23 5.31
N THR A 1123 60.59 43.56 4.56
CA THR A 1123 61.77 42.94 5.20
C THR A 1123 63.02 42.78 4.32
N ASP A 1124 64.16 43.04 4.95
CA ASP A 1124 65.57 42.72 4.64
C ASP A 1124 66.16 42.99 3.24
N PHE A 1125 65.53 43.84 2.43
CA PHE A 1125 66.16 44.42 1.22
C PHE A 1125 67.50 45.13 1.51
N SER A 1126 67.70 45.60 2.75
CA SER A 1126 68.85 46.42 3.13
C SER A 1126 70.21 45.70 3.06
N SER A 1127 70.26 44.36 3.14
CA SER A 1127 71.53 43.62 3.22
C SER A 1127 72.15 43.34 1.85
N HIS A 1128 71.33 42.99 0.85
CA HIS A 1128 71.77 42.75 -0.53
C HIS A 1128 72.03 44.08 -1.26
N LEU A 1129 71.27 45.13 -0.93
CA LEU A 1129 71.54 46.49 -1.41
C LEU A 1129 72.77 47.14 -0.77
N ARG A 1130 73.10 46.87 0.50
CA ARG A 1130 74.39 47.30 1.07
C ARG A 1130 75.57 46.70 0.31
N LYS A 1131 75.49 45.42 -0.09
CA LYS A 1131 76.50 44.79 -0.95
C LYS A 1131 76.55 45.38 -2.36
N ALA A 1132 75.41 45.78 -2.92
CA ALA A 1132 75.35 46.47 -4.21
C ALA A 1132 75.97 47.88 -4.18
N ILE A 1133 75.70 48.61 -3.10
CA ILE A 1133 76.32 49.91 -2.75
C ILE A 1133 77.85 49.75 -2.66
N ASP A 1134 78.34 48.63 -2.11
CA ASP A 1134 79.79 48.34 -2.04
C ASP A 1134 80.40 47.89 -3.39
N MET A 1135 79.59 47.44 -4.36
CA MET A 1135 80.07 46.89 -5.64
C MET A 1135 80.09 47.92 -6.79
N ASN A 1136 79.34 49.03 -6.71
CA ASN A 1136 79.23 49.99 -7.81
C ASN A 1136 79.17 51.44 -7.31
N HIS A 1137 80.33 51.99 -6.93
CA HIS A 1137 80.45 53.29 -6.23
C HIS A 1137 79.90 54.50 -7.00
N ASP A 1138 79.92 54.49 -8.34
CA ASP A 1138 79.50 55.63 -9.16
C ASP A 1138 77.98 55.84 -9.22
N ARG A 1139 77.19 54.88 -8.76
CA ARG A 1139 75.71 54.86 -8.90
C ARG A 1139 74.97 54.84 -7.56
N LEU A 1140 75.71 55.04 -6.47
CA LEU A 1140 75.26 54.94 -5.08
C LEU A 1140 74.06 55.86 -4.75
N ASP A 1141 74.13 57.11 -5.20
CA ASP A 1141 73.17 58.15 -4.82
C ASP A 1141 71.82 57.98 -5.53
N LEU A 1142 71.84 57.48 -6.77
CA LEU A 1142 70.63 57.17 -7.54
C LEU A 1142 69.89 55.97 -6.94
N ILE A 1143 70.62 54.91 -6.60
CA ILE A 1143 70.06 53.71 -5.96
C ILE A 1143 69.48 54.09 -4.60
N LYS A 1144 70.20 54.88 -3.78
CA LYS A 1144 69.68 55.39 -2.50
C LYS A 1144 68.41 56.24 -2.64
N SER A 1145 68.34 57.14 -3.61
CA SER A 1145 67.16 57.98 -3.83
C SER A 1145 65.89 57.20 -4.17
N TYR A 1146 66.01 56.05 -4.86
CA TYR A 1146 64.87 55.19 -5.15
C TYR A 1146 64.50 54.30 -3.96
N LEU A 1147 65.46 53.90 -3.14
CA LEU A 1147 65.19 53.19 -1.88
C LEU A 1147 64.42 54.06 -0.89
N ASP A 1148 64.81 55.32 -0.72
CA ASP A 1148 64.12 56.24 0.17
C ASP A 1148 62.67 56.51 -0.30
N LYS A 1149 62.42 56.38 -1.61
CA LYS A 1149 61.08 56.43 -2.19
C LYS A 1149 60.30 55.14 -1.93
N LEU A 1150 60.89 53.96 -2.15
CA LEU A 1150 60.21 52.67 -2.03
C LEU A 1150 60.04 52.16 -0.57
N CYS A 1151 60.82 52.66 0.38
CA CYS A 1151 60.89 52.18 1.77
C CYS A 1151 60.24 53.11 2.83
N ILE A 1152 59.08 53.73 2.56
CA ILE A 1152 58.31 54.46 3.61
C ILE A 1152 57.30 53.54 4.29
#